data_AF-A0A1T4WUP2-F1
#
_entry.id   AF-A0A1T4WUP2-F1
#
_cell.length_a   1.000
_cell.length_b   1.000
_cell.length_c   1.000
_cell.angle_alpha   90.00
_cell.angle_beta   90.00
_cell.angle_gamma   90.00
#
_symmetry.space_group_name_H-M   'P 1'
#
loop_
_entity.id
_entity.type
_entity.pdbx_description
1 polymer ?
#
loop_
_entity_poly.entity_id
_entity_poly.type
_entity_poly.pdbx_seq_one_letter_code
_entity_poly.pdbx_strand_id
1 'polypeptide(L)'
;MLILTILISLALAALFTLLPARIHHRPSVRADLYAGAGVSALVWLWAVCVWSKPGLSVGFDAFRLAAILIMQAIACGVVCGFRLRGTLPRKLRTPAAVGLLLAASLGIELFVGNLNWLATHSYTPVDLRPYLVNDADPAAPLTLNDEQTTLEFAGLDFAIYNLQLDGLTSLADGDTPEQKNVLLTLNVAATDEASSVSRQSWNWEAAPASARSQTHSLDLSGKASTLTLTASGYTGEYRSYPLNAQLTTVYANARRPLDFSVLRFAIIFALALAAFALRPASAAWQDAYLTHEKKYRPAVLAVGLALCAAAFLAPFGDRFNAGVATSFYNTPDWSGTSRIDFTMHINDWASNAGAQYGALAHSLLNGRLDLEKNPPAAMAELENPYDTAARQAAAPDALWDVAYYNGRYYVYFGIVPCLLFQLPFEALTGIRDLPPALPMILLAWLYILAVFGFVKQAAHRWFPQASAAAYLLTAAGAASGTQIYYLLHRPSVYEYAILCGAAFVLWALWQWLCAANTPVNRRKALTFHLAFGSLCMALVAGCRPQMVLFAVLALPILWPHYITEKHLCTRRGAGEAAAFILPVVLVAVGLMWYNAARFGSPFDFGANYNLTSNDMTRRGFAVGRIAPAAVTFLAGIPGVQTVFPYLTATRMQTNYMGLTITELYYGGAFACLPLLWGLAALPLARRRLGSRRDLRTVIRLVLVCTVALAVVDCQMAGMLYRYQSDWLGPLLLAAALAWLFAESVLQARPIPALTKALRTALPLAVLAGVCYNFCVYFAAEPQLMGQNPALYENVSRLVQFWL
;
A
#
# COMPACT_ATOMS: atom_id res chain seq x y z
N MET A 1 -2.13 1.82 48.06
CA MET A 1 -3.00 1.78 46.86
C MET A 1 -2.71 0.59 45.94
N LEU A 2 -1.45 0.28 45.62
CA LEU A 2 -1.11 -0.88 44.78
C LEU A 2 -1.65 -2.22 45.31
N ILE A 3 -1.41 -2.56 46.58
CA ILE A 3 -1.92 -3.80 47.21
C ILE A 3 -3.45 -3.89 47.12
N LEU A 4 -4.14 -2.79 47.43
CA LEU A 4 -5.60 -2.70 47.30
C LEU A 4 -6.06 -2.97 45.86
N THR A 5 -5.37 -2.42 44.86
CA THR A 5 -5.66 -2.65 43.43
C THR A 5 -5.51 -4.12 43.07
N ILE A 6 -4.44 -4.78 43.55
CA ILE A 6 -4.22 -6.21 43.33
C ILE A 6 -5.36 -7.03 43.93
N LEU A 7 -5.76 -6.75 45.18
CA LEU A 7 -6.84 -7.48 45.86
C LEU A 7 -8.18 -7.31 45.12
N ILE A 8 -8.54 -6.08 44.73
CA ILE A 8 -9.79 -5.82 43.98
C ILE A 8 -9.73 -6.48 42.60
N SER A 9 -8.60 -6.39 41.91
CA SER A 9 -8.37 -7.08 40.64
C SER A 9 -8.55 -8.59 40.78
N LEU A 10 -7.99 -9.23 41.82
CA LEU A 10 -8.15 -10.66 42.04
C LEU A 10 -9.62 -11.03 42.32
N ALA A 11 -10.35 -10.20 43.06
CA ALA A 11 -11.78 -10.38 43.29
C ALA A 11 -12.58 -10.29 41.98
N LEU A 12 -12.30 -9.30 41.12
CA LEU A 12 -12.90 -9.19 39.79
C LEU A 12 -12.58 -10.40 38.90
N ALA A 13 -11.32 -10.84 38.90
CA ALA A 13 -10.88 -12.02 38.14
C ALA A 13 -11.63 -13.28 38.59
N ALA A 14 -11.78 -13.48 39.89
CA ALA A 14 -12.53 -14.58 40.47
C ALA A 14 -14.02 -14.51 40.08
N LEU A 15 -14.63 -13.32 40.16
CA LEU A 15 -16.01 -13.09 39.75
C LEU A 15 -16.25 -13.50 38.28
N PHE A 16 -15.45 -12.97 37.36
CA PHE A 16 -15.59 -13.28 35.92
C PHE A 16 -15.25 -14.72 35.56
N THR A 17 -14.43 -15.40 36.36
CA THR A 17 -14.14 -16.83 36.23
C THR A 17 -15.35 -17.67 36.64
N LEU A 18 -16.03 -17.31 37.73
CA LEU A 18 -17.13 -18.11 38.29
C LEU A 18 -18.48 -17.82 37.63
N LEU A 19 -18.67 -16.61 37.09
CA LEU A 19 -19.96 -16.15 36.56
C LEU A 19 -20.52 -17.04 35.43
N PRO A 20 -19.74 -17.46 34.40
CA PRO A 20 -20.24 -18.36 33.37
C PRO A 20 -20.69 -19.72 33.92
N ALA A 21 -19.93 -20.27 34.86
CA ALA A 21 -20.22 -21.56 35.48
C ALA A 21 -21.53 -21.51 36.28
N ARG A 22 -21.72 -20.44 37.06
CA ARG A 22 -22.95 -20.21 37.85
C ARG A 22 -24.18 -20.04 36.97
N ILE A 23 -24.13 -19.22 35.92
CA ILE A 23 -25.27 -18.98 35.03
C ILE A 23 -25.65 -20.25 34.25
N HIS A 24 -24.68 -21.08 33.89
CA HIS A 24 -24.91 -22.36 33.23
C HIS A 24 -25.18 -23.53 34.18
N HIS A 25 -25.26 -23.29 35.50
CA HIS A 25 -25.42 -24.33 36.53
C HIS A 25 -24.47 -25.52 36.35
N ARG A 26 -23.19 -25.26 36.03
CA ARG A 26 -22.15 -26.27 35.79
C ARG A 26 -20.88 -25.97 36.60
N PRO A 27 -19.99 -26.94 36.84
CA PRO A 27 -18.66 -26.65 37.39
C PRO A 27 -17.84 -25.78 36.44
N SER A 28 -16.87 -25.05 36.99
CA SER A 28 -15.93 -24.24 36.22
C SER A 28 -15.03 -25.14 35.36
N VAL A 29 -14.80 -24.72 34.12
CA VAL A 29 -13.93 -25.41 33.17
C VAL A 29 -12.68 -24.57 32.95
N ARG A 30 -11.56 -25.17 32.50
CA ARG A 30 -10.32 -24.45 32.14
C ARG A 30 -10.56 -23.23 31.26
N ALA A 31 -11.53 -23.34 30.38
CA ALA A 31 -12.00 -22.29 29.51
C ALA A 31 -12.40 -21.02 30.32
N ASP A 32 -13.09 -21.15 31.45
CA ASP A 32 -13.57 -20.03 32.27
C ASP A 32 -12.42 -19.32 33.01
N LEU A 33 -11.34 -20.03 33.35
CA LEU A 33 -10.12 -19.44 33.90
C LEU A 33 -9.50 -18.42 32.96
N TYR A 34 -9.55 -18.67 31.64
CA TYR A 34 -9.08 -17.70 30.66
C TYR A 34 -9.91 -16.40 30.66
N ALA A 35 -11.21 -16.48 30.95
CA ALA A 35 -12.10 -15.31 30.91
C ALA A 35 -11.89 -14.33 32.08
N GLY A 36 -11.49 -14.84 33.25
CA GLY A 36 -11.16 -14.03 34.42
C GLY A 36 -9.66 -13.92 34.64
N ALA A 37 -9.04 -14.96 35.21
CA ALA A 37 -7.62 -14.94 35.60
C ALA A 37 -6.67 -14.68 34.44
N GLY A 38 -6.88 -15.33 33.28
CA GLY A 38 -6.01 -15.19 32.11
C GLY A 38 -6.00 -13.77 31.54
N VAL A 39 -7.18 -13.20 31.29
CA VAL A 39 -7.31 -11.80 30.82
C VAL A 39 -6.78 -10.82 31.85
N SER A 40 -7.02 -11.07 33.14
CA SER A 40 -6.51 -10.19 34.22
C SER A 40 -4.97 -10.18 34.24
N ALA A 41 -4.33 -11.33 34.03
CA ALA A 41 -2.87 -11.39 33.91
C ALA A 41 -2.34 -10.57 32.71
N LEU A 42 -3.04 -10.58 31.58
CA LEU A 42 -2.69 -9.75 30.42
C LEU A 42 -2.83 -8.25 30.71
N VAL A 43 -3.86 -7.86 31.45
CA VAL A 43 -4.04 -6.45 31.87
C VAL A 43 -2.91 -6.00 32.79
N TRP A 44 -2.48 -6.84 33.73
CA TRP A 44 -1.34 -6.52 34.60
C TRP A 44 -0.01 -6.49 33.84
N LEU A 45 0.20 -7.41 32.88
CA LEU A 45 1.36 -7.38 32.00
C LEU A 45 1.40 -6.04 31.23
N TRP A 46 0.27 -5.64 30.64
CA TRP A 46 0.14 -4.36 29.96
C TRP A 46 0.41 -3.17 30.89
N ALA A 47 -0.12 -3.19 32.12
CA ALA A 47 0.13 -2.16 33.12
C ALA A 47 1.62 -2.01 33.45
N VAL A 48 2.36 -3.12 33.59
CA VAL A 48 3.81 -3.10 33.82
C VAL A 48 4.55 -2.45 32.65
N CYS A 49 4.15 -2.73 31.41
CA CYS A 49 4.75 -2.12 30.22
C CYS A 49 4.48 -0.60 30.15
N VAL A 50 3.23 -0.18 30.38
CA VAL A 50 2.81 1.22 30.29
C VAL A 50 3.44 2.09 31.37
N TRP A 51 3.51 1.61 32.62
CA TRP A 51 4.10 2.33 33.74
C TRP A 51 5.51 1.85 34.07
N SER A 52 6.32 1.61 33.04
CA SER A 52 7.74 1.23 33.22
C SER A 52 8.59 2.34 33.82
N LYS A 53 8.21 3.62 33.65
CA LYS A 53 8.94 4.80 34.15
C LYS A 53 8.05 5.75 34.95
N PRO A 54 8.40 6.09 36.20
CA PRO A 54 9.53 5.60 37.03
C PRO A 54 9.40 4.15 37.52
N GLY A 55 8.35 3.45 37.10
CA GLY A 55 8.03 2.10 37.55
C GLY A 55 6.61 2.02 38.10
N LEU A 56 6.02 0.83 37.99
CA LEU A 56 4.62 0.62 38.34
C LEU A 56 4.35 0.96 39.81
N SER A 57 5.28 0.62 40.71
CA SER A 57 5.15 0.84 42.16
C SER A 57 5.41 2.29 42.59
N VAL A 58 6.13 3.08 41.80
CA VAL A 58 6.53 4.44 42.15
C VAL A 58 5.41 5.41 41.82
N GLY A 59 4.96 6.18 42.82
CA GLY A 59 3.88 7.16 42.65
C GLY A 59 2.53 6.54 42.32
N PHE A 60 2.24 5.32 42.80
CA PHE A 60 0.97 4.63 42.52
C PHE A 60 -0.23 5.37 43.15
N ASP A 61 -1.01 6.03 42.32
CA ASP A 61 -2.11 6.91 42.70
C ASP A 61 -3.51 6.28 42.45
N ALA A 62 -4.57 7.05 42.73
CA ALA A 62 -5.94 6.64 42.49
C ALA A 62 -6.26 6.47 40.99
N PHE A 63 -5.55 7.20 40.11
CA PHE A 63 -5.72 7.10 38.67
C PHE A 63 -5.26 5.73 38.15
N ARG A 64 -4.06 5.27 38.51
CA ARG A 64 -3.56 3.95 38.12
C ARG A 64 -4.46 2.83 38.65
N LEU A 65 -4.96 2.95 39.88
CA LEU A 65 -5.97 2.04 40.44
C LEU A 65 -7.20 1.98 39.53
N ALA A 66 -7.82 3.12 39.24
CA ALA A 66 -9.03 3.19 38.43
C ALA A 66 -8.82 2.66 37.02
N ALA A 67 -7.71 3.05 36.37
CA ALA A 67 -7.37 2.61 35.02
C ALA A 67 -7.25 1.07 34.94
N ILE A 68 -6.51 0.43 35.86
CA ILE A 68 -6.34 -1.02 35.87
C ILE A 68 -7.68 -1.74 36.07
N LEU A 69 -8.49 -1.28 37.03
CA LEU A 69 -9.78 -1.91 37.31
C LEU A 69 -10.77 -1.75 36.14
N ILE A 70 -10.79 -0.59 35.48
CA ILE A 70 -11.64 -0.36 34.30
C ILE A 70 -11.18 -1.22 33.13
N MET A 71 -9.87 -1.25 32.82
CA MET A 71 -9.30 -2.12 31.79
C MET A 71 -9.72 -3.58 32.01
N GLN A 72 -9.56 -4.05 33.24
CA GLN A 72 -9.89 -5.42 33.60
C GLN A 72 -11.40 -5.69 33.52
N ALA A 73 -12.24 -4.78 34.01
CA ALA A 73 -13.69 -4.93 33.93
C ALA A 73 -14.18 -5.00 32.48
N ILE A 74 -13.66 -4.15 31.59
CA ILE A 74 -14.00 -4.17 30.16
C ILE A 74 -13.50 -5.48 29.52
N ALA A 75 -12.22 -5.81 29.69
CA ALA A 75 -11.62 -6.97 29.04
C ALA A 75 -12.27 -8.30 29.49
N CYS A 76 -12.38 -8.50 30.80
CA CYS A 76 -13.05 -9.67 31.37
C CYS A 76 -14.54 -9.68 31.03
N GLY A 77 -15.21 -8.53 31.08
CA GLY A 77 -16.62 -8.37 30.73
C GLY A 77 -16.92 -8.74 29.28
N VAL A 78 -16.09 -8.32 28.32
CA VAL A 78 -16.22 -8.69 26.91
C VAL A 78 -16.08 -10.20 26.71
N VAL A 79 -15.03 -10.82 27.27
CA VAL A 79 -14.78 -12.26 27.12
C VAL A 79 -15.88 -13.09 27.80
N CYS A 80 -16.29 -12.69 29.00
CA CYS A 80 -17.40 -13.31 29.72
C CYS A 80 -18.72 -13.16 28.94
N GLY A 81 -18.98 -11.97 28.40
CA GLY A 81 -20.14 -11.70 27.55
C GLY A 81 -20.19 -12.61 26.32
N PHE A 82 -19.06 -12.83 25.64
CA PHE A 82 -19.02 -13.76 24.49
C PHE A 82 -19.31 -15.21 24.85
N ARG A 83 -18.92 -15.65 26.06
CA ARG A 83 -19.27 -16.97 26.59
C ARG A 83 -20.76 -17.09 26.90
N LEU A 84 -21.29 -16.10 27.59
CA LEU A 84 -22.69 -16.08 28.02
C LEU A 84 -23.65 -15.79 26.88
N ARG A 85 -23.20 -15.21 25.77
CA ARG A 85 -24.01 -14.88 24.59
C ARG A 85 -24.87 -16.05 24.08
N GLY A 86 -24.45 -17.30 24.31
CA GLY A 86 -25.23 -18.48 23.97
C GLY A 86 -26.57 -18.61 24.72
N THR A 87 -26.69 -18.04 25.92
CA THR A 87 -27.93 -18.05 26.74
C THR A 87 -28.98 -17.08 26.20
N LEU A 88 -28.58 -16.08 25.42
CA LEU A 88 -29.50 -15.12 24.82
C LEU A 88 -30.36 -15.77 23.72
N PRO A 89 -31.62 -15.32 23.55
CA PRO A 89 -32.46 -15.67 22.40
C PRO A 89 -31.71 -15.46 21.09
N ARG A 90 -31.92 -16.35 20.09
CA ARG A 90 -31.17 -16.32 18.81
C ARG A 90 -31.16 -14.93 18.15
N LYS A 91 -32.27 -14.19 18.24
CA LYS A 91 -32.41 -12.81 17.69
C LYS A 91 -31.47 -11.79 18.33
N LEU A 92 -31.08 -11.97 19.60
CA LEU A 92 -30.23 -11.04 20.35
C LEU A 92 -28.74 -11.41 20.32
N ARG A 93 -28.38 -12.62 19.85
CA ARG A 93 -26.98 -13.09 19.84
C ARG A 93 -26.05 -12.29 18.93
N THR A 94 -26.56 -11.77 17.81
CA THR A 94 -25.77 -10.93 16.90
C THR A 94 -25.67 -9.50 17.42
N PRO A 95 -26.77 -8.81 17.80
CA PRO A 95 -26.69 -7.51 18.45
C PRO A 95 -25.77 -7.49 19.67
N ALA A 96 -25.85 -8.52 20.53
CA ALA A 96 -24.96 -8.64 21.68
C ALA A 96 -23.49 -8.79 21.28
N ALA A 97 -23.18 -9.56 20.22
CA ALA A 97 -21.80 -9.63 19.72
C ALA A 97 -21.32 -8.27 19.22
N VAL A 98 -22.14 -7.53 18.47
CA VAL A 98 -21.78 -6.19 17.99
C VAL A 98 -21.52 -5.24 19.16
N GLY A 99 -22.39 -5.23 20.18
CA GLY A 99 -22.18 -4.42 21.39
C GLY A 99 -20.90 -4.79 22.16
N LEU A 100 -20.59 -6.08 22.27
CA LEU A 100 -19.35 -6.56 22.91
C LEU A 100 -18.10 -6.15 22.11
N LEU A 101 -18.14 -6.22 20.77
CA LEU A 101 -17.03 -5.75 19.92
C LEU A 101 -16.87 -4.24 20.01
N LEU A 102 -17.96 -3.49 20.14
CA LEU A 102 -17.93 -2.03 20.31
C LEU A 102 -17.26 -1.67 21.64
N ALA A 103 -17.65 -2.33 22.73
CA ALA A 103 -17.02 -2.17 24.04
C ALA A 103 -15.54 -2.57 24.01
N ALA A 104 -15.18 -3.66 23.32
CA ALA A 104 -13.79 -4.07 23.14
C ALA A 104 -12.98 -3.01 22.38
N SER A 105 -13.54 -2.48 21.30
CA SER A 105 -12.87 -1.46 20.48
C SER A 105 -12.69 -0.15 21.26
N LEU A 106 -13.67 0.21 22.09
CA LEU A 106 -13.59 1.36 22.98
C LEU A 106 -12.48 1.17 24.02
N GLY A 107 -12.40 -0.02 24.63
CA GLY A 107 -11.32 -0.37 25.55
C GLY A 107 -9.94 -0.30 24.88
N ILE A 108 -9.79 -0.83 23.65
CA ILE A 108 -8.52 -0.78 22.92
C ILE A 108 -8.15 0.68 22.60
N GLU A 109 -9.09 1.50 22.13
CA GLU A 109 -8.81 2.92 21.83
C GLU A 109 -8.37 3.70 23.09
N LEU A 110 -9.07 3.50 24.20
CA LEU A 110 -8.79 4.21 25.46
C LEU A 110 -7.49 3.74 26.12
N PHE A 111 -7.18 2.44 26.07
CA PHE A 111 -6.10 1.88 26.88
C PHE A 111 -4.89 1.39 26.11
N VAL A 112 -5.00 1.21 24.80
CA VAL A 112 -3.89 0.84 23.92
C VAL A 112 -3.55 1.99 22.98
N GLY A 113 -4.55 2.55 22.28
CA GLY A 113 -4.36 3.71 21.38
C GLY A 113 -3.91 4.98 22.09
N ASN A 114 -4.20 5.08 23.39
CA ASN A 114 -3.84 6.22 24.27
C ASN A 114 -2.82 5.81 25.36
N LEU A 115 -1.96 4.84 25.08
CA LEU A 115 -0.92 4.39 26.02
C LEU A 115 -0.04 5.54 26.53
N ASN A 116 0.26 6.51 25.66
CA ASN A 116 1.10 7.67 25.97
C ASN A 116 0.45 8.57 27.04
N TRP A 117 -0.88 8.76 26.96
CA TRP A 117 -1.63 9.46 27.99
C TRP A 117 -1.61 8.69 29.31
N LEU A 118 -1.85 7.38 29.28
CA LEU A 118 -1.78 6.54 30.49
C LEU A 118 -0.42 6.57 31.16
N ALA A 119 0.66 6.45 30.37
CA ALA A 119 2.03 6.41 30.87
C ALA A 119 2.45 7.72 31.53
N THR A 120 2.02 8.85 30.96
CA THR A 120 2.49 10.18 31.35
C THR A 120 1.53 10.96 32.26
N HIS A 121 0.32 10.46 32.52
CA HIS A 121 -0.70 11.16 33.31
C HIS A 121 -0.19 11.68 34.66
N SER A 122 0.58 10.84 35.37
CA SER A 122 1.11 11.17 36.70
C SER A 122 2.46 11.91 36.65
N TYR A 123 2.95 12.31 35.46
CA TYR A 123 4.20 13.06 35.36
C TYR A 123 4.03 14.49 35.90
N THR A 124 5.12 15.08 36.36
CA THR A 124 5.19 16.49 36.75
C THR A 124 6.06 17.20 35.73
N PRO A 125 5.48 18.05 34.86
CA PRO A 125 6.25 18.78 33.87
C PRO A 125 7.28 19.70 34.54
N VAL A 126 8.50 19.73 34.00
CA VAL A 126 9.58 20.63 34.41
C VAL A 126 9.97 21.47 33.21
N ASP A 127 9.88 22.79 33.35
CA ASP A 127 10.37 23.73 32.34
C ASP A 127 11.90 23.68 32.30
N LEU A 128 12.48 23.37 31.15
CA LEU A 128 13.93 23.30 31.00
C LEU A 128 14.57 24.66 30.71
N ARG A 129 13.79 25.68 30.40
CA ARG A 129 14.31 27.01 30.07
C ARG A 129 15.25 27.61 31.11
N PRO A 130 15.01 27.49 32.44
CA PRO A 130 15.94 27.99 33.45
C PRO A 130 17.32 27.29 33.47
N TYR A 131 17.46 26.15 32.79
CA TYR A 131 18.69 25.35 32.73
C TYR A 131 19.49 25.59 31.45
N LEU A 132 19.03 26.49 30.57
CA LEU A 132 19.64 26.76 29.28
C LEU A 132 20.95 27.54 29.46
N VAL A 133 22.04 27.06 28.85
CA VAL A 133 23.38 27.63 29.06
C VAL A 133 23.56 28.96 28.31
N ASN A 134 22.86 29.15 27.18
CA ASN A 134 23.06 30.26 26.24
C ASN A 134 21.78 31.09 25.96
N ASP A 135 20.80 31.18 26.87
CA ASP A 135 19.60 32.00 26.66
C ASP A 135 19.90 33.50 26.91
N ALA A 136 20.02 34.28 25.85
CA ALA A 136 20.32 35.71 25.93
C ALA A 136 19.10 36.55 26.39
N ASP A 137 17.87 36.07 26.19
CA ASP A 137 16.63 36.75 26.58
C ASP A 137 15.56 35.74 27.06
N PRO A 138 15.34 35.62 28.39
CA PRO A 138 14.35 34.72 28.98
C PRO A 138 12.89 34.97 28.54
N ALA A 139 12.58 36.12 27.94
CA ALA A 139 11.24 36.47 27.47
C ALA A 139 11.03 36.20 25.96
N ALA A 140 12.09 36.01 25.18
CA ALA A 140 11.99 35.79 23.73
C ALA A 140 11.65 34.33 23.37
N PRO A 141 11.07 34.03 22.20
CA PRO A 141 11.02 32.65 21.70
C PRO A 141 12.42 32.08 21.45
N LEU A 142 12.61 30.79 21.72
CA LEU A 142 13.84 30.08 21.35
C LEU A 142 13.83 29.83 19.84
N THR A 143 14.79 30.40 19.13
CA THR A 143 14.89 30.29 17.67
C THR A 143 15.87 29.18 17.29
N LEU A 144 15.47 28.37 16.31
CA LEU A 144 16.29 27.32 15.70
C LEU A 144 16.49 27.66 14.21
N ASN A 145 17.71 28.06 13.86
CA ASN A 145 18.10 28.45 12.50
C ASN A 145 19.58 28.09 12.25
N ASP A 146 20.12 28.47 11.08
CA ASP A 146 21.50 28.16 10.70
C ASP A 146 22.57 28.77 11.63
N GLU A 147 22.24 29.84 12.37
CA GLU A 147 23.14 30.47 13.35
C GLU A 147 22.99 29.85 14.76
N GLN A 148 21.78 29.42 15.11
CA GLN A 148 21.41 28.86 16.41
C GLN A 148 20.80 27.47 16.21
N THR A 149 21.64 26.46 16.05
CA THR A 149 21.19 25.08 15.83
C THR A 149 21.01 24.29 17.13
N THR A 150 21.56 24.75 18.25
CA THR A 150 21.77 23.91 19.43
C THR A 150 21.17 24.52 20.69
N LEU A 151 20.40 23.72 21.43
CA LEU A 151 19.93 24.05 22.78
C LEU A 151 20.68 23.15 23.77
N GLU A 152 21.47 23.77 24.65
CA GLU A 152 22.24 23.09 25.68
C GLU A 152 21.67 23.41 27.06
N PHE A 153 21.36 22.35 27.81
CA PHE A 153 20.82 22.40 29.16
C PHE A 153 21.82 21.76 30.12
N ALA A 154 22.18 22.45 31.19
CA ALA A 154 23.13 21.98 32.19
C ALA A 154 22.60 22.19 33.61
N GLY A 155 23.20 21.49 34.59
CA GLY A 155 22.76 21.56 35.98
C GLY A 155 21.42 20.87 36.24
N LEU A 156 21.07 19.90 35.40
CA LEU A 156 19.92 19.04 35.61
C LEU A 156 20.24 18.11 36.81
N ASP A 157 19.27 17.92 37.73
CA ASP A 157 19.40 16.99 38.88
C ASP A 157 18.09 16.22 39.12
N PHE A 158 17.40 15.90 38.03
CA PHE A 158 16.14 15.15 38.03
C PHE A 158 16.08 14.17 36.87
N ALA A 159 15.26 13.13 37.00
CA ALA A 159 15.06 12.14 35.95
C ALA A 159 14.21 12.73 34.80
N ILE A 160 14.58 12.42 33.56
CA ILE A 160 13.85 12.83 32.36
C ILE A 160 13.32 11.58 31.65
N TYR A 161 12.01 11.43 31.60
CA TYR A 161 11.31 10.30 30.98
C TYR A 161 10.77 10.63 29.58
N ASN A 162 10.51 11.90 29.29
CA ASN A 162 10.15 12.39 27.97
C ASN A 162 10.51 13.88 27.83
N LEU A 163 10.52 14.34 26.58
CA LEU A 163 10.70 15.75 26.20
C LEU A 163 9.52 16.20 25.36
N GLN A 164 9.06 17.43 25.55
CA GLN A 164 8.09 18.10 24.69
C GLN A 164 8.65 19.44 24.19
N LEU A 165 8.55 19.69 22.89
CA LEU A 165 8.81 20.99 22.27
C LEU A 165 7.49 21.78 22.36
N ASP A 166 7.43 22.78 23.23
CA ASP A 166 6.22 23.59 23.38
C ASP A 166 6.24 24.82 22.48
N GLY A 167 5.10 25.13 21.86
CA GLY A 167 4.98 26.26 20.95
C GLY A 167 5.82 26.15 19.67
N LEU A 168 6.22 24.94 19.26
CA LEU A 168 7.01 24.75 18.04
C LEU A 168 6.24 25.19 16.79
N THR A 169 6.73 26.23 16.12
CA THR A 169 6.18 26.71 14.85
C THR A 169 7.29 26.84 13.80
N SER A 170 6.97 26.46 12.56
CA SER A 170 7.85 26.71 11.43
C SER A 170 7.82 28.18 11.04
N LEU A 171 9.00 28.74 10.77
CA LEU A 171 9.20 30.07 10.20
C LEU A 171 9.62 29.98 8.72
N ALA A 172 9.41 28.83 8.08
CA ALA A 172 9.70 28.64 6.67
C ALA A 172 8.91 29.62 5.79
N ASP A 173 9.52 30.01 4.67
CA ASP A 173 8.92 30.92 3.71
C ASP A 173 7.61 30.37 3.13
N GLY A 174 6.63 31.26 2.97
CA GLY A 174 5.31 30.93 2.43
C GLY A 174 4.18 31.18 3.42
N ASP A 175 2.98 31.38 2.88
CA ASP A 175 1.81 31.79 3.66
C ASP A 175 0.79 30.67 3.88
N THR A 176 0.94 29.53 3.18
CA THR A 176 -0.05 28.44 3.27
C THR A 176 0.35 27.34 4.26
N PRO A 177 -0.64 26.59 4.81
CA PRO A 177 -0.37 25.43 5.66
C PRO A 177 0.52 24.37 4.98
N GLU A 178 0.37 24.15 3.67
CA GLU A 178 1.16 23.17 2.92
C GLU A 178 2.63 23.56 2.77
N GLN A 179 2.93 24.87 2.67
CA GLN A 179 4.31 25.38 2.63
C GLN A 179 4.97 25.29 4.01
N LYS A 180 4.21 25.57 5.07
CA LYS A 180 4.66 25.47 6.47
C LYS A 180 4.69 24.04 7.03
N ASN A 181 4.20 23.05 6.26
CA ASN A 181 4.28 21.63 6.60
C ASN A 181 5.69 21.09 6.29
N VAL A 182 6.62 21.46 7.17
CA VAL A 182 8.04 21.09 7.11
C VAL A 182 8.38 19.99 8.11
N LEU A 183 9.56 19.40 7.93
CA LEU A 183 10.15 18.42 8.84
C LEU A 183 11.50 18.94 9.32
N LEU A 184 11.76 18.81 10.62
CA LEU A 184 13.06 19.08 11.22
C LEU A 184 13.57 17.84 11.96
N THR A 185 14.89 17.70 12.03
CA THR A 185 15.53 16.58 12.74
C THR A 185 16.29 17.11 13.94
N LEU A 186 15.94 16.63 15.12
CA LEU A 186 16.62 16.93 16.39
C LEU A 186 17.49 15.73 16.76
N ASN A 187 18.79 15.96 16.89
CA ASN A 187 19.69 15.01 17.50
C ASN A 187 19.71 15.26 19.02
N VAL A 188 19.24 14.27 19.77
CA VAL A 188 19.12 14.32 21.23
C VAL A 188 20.31 13.62 21.86
N ALA A 189 21.10 14.33 22.65
CA ALA A 189 22.22 13.79 23.42
C ALA A 189 22.03 14.15 24.90
N ALA A 190 22.24 13.22 25.82
CA ALA A 190 22.12 13.46 27.26
C ALA A 190 23.20 12.72 28.04
N THR A 191 23.49 13.22 29.24
CA THR A 191 24.28 12.55 30.28
C THR A 191 23.38 12.21 31.47
N ASP A 192 23.70 11.13 32.18
CA ASP A 192 22.92 10.65 33.31
C ASP A 192 23.82 10.07 34.41
N GLU A 193 23.23 9.53 35.47
CA GLU A 193 23.96 8.88 36.58
C GLU A 193 24.88 7.73 36.14
N ALA A 194 24.61 7.10 34.99
CA ALA A 194 25.45 6.04 34.44
C ALA A 194 26.56 6.56 33.51
N SER A 195 26.48 7.81 33.04
CA SER A 195 27.46 8.38 32.12
C SER A 195 27.65 9.89 32.27
N SER A 196 28.88 10.30 32.55
CA SER A 196 29.30 11.71 32.59
C SER A 196 29.50 12.36 31.22
N VAL A 197 29.47 11.57 30.13
CA VAL A 197 29.59 12.05 28.75
C VAL A 197 28.56 11.32 27.90
N SER A 198 27.90 12.05 27.00
CA SER A 198 26.93 11.43 26.11
C SER A 198 27.65 10.51 25.12
N ARG A 199 27.34 9.21 25.17
CA ARG A 199 27.93 8.19 24.28
C ARG A 199 27.04 7.84 23.11
N GLN A 200 25.80 8.34 23.10
CA GLN A 200 24.78 8.02 22.13
C GLN A 200 23.97 9.26 21.86
N SER A 201 23.57 9.43 20.60
CA SER A 201 22.56 10.39 20.23
C SER A 201 21.46 9.73 19.42
N TRP A 202 20.25 10.26 19.57
CA TRP A 202 19.05 9.74 18.93
C TRP A 202 18.47 10.79 18.01
N ASN A 203 18.04 10.38 16.82
CA ASN A 203 17.34 11.27 15.91
C ASN A 203 15.86 11.30 16.26
N TRP A 204 15.33 12.51 16.38
CA TRP A 204 13.93 12.79 16.60
C TRP A 204 13.42 13.67 15.46
N GLU A 205 12.59 13.08 14.61
CA GLU A 205 11.89 13.77 13.53
C GLU A 205 10.66 14.50 14.10
N ALA A 206 10.61 15.82 13.89
CA ALA A 206 9.53 16.67 14.37
C ALA A 206 8.93 17.46 13.19
N ALA A 207 7.62 17.37 13.03
CA ALA A 207 6.85 18.18 12.11
C ALA A 207 6.12 19.27 12.91
N PRO A 208 6.46 20.58 12.76
CA PRO A 208 5.79 21.66 13.47
C PRO A 208 4.27 21.66 13.28
N ALA A 209 3.79 21.27 12.09
CA ALA A 209 2.36 21.12 11.78
C ALA A 209 1.67 19.92 12.46
N SER A 210 2.42 19.08 13.18
CA SER A 210 1.92 17.92 13.92
C SER A 210 2.36 17.97 15.37
N ALA A 211 1.50 18.46 16.26
CA ALA A 211 1.70 18.44 17.71
C ALA A 211 2.08 17.04 18.25
N ARG A 212 1.68 15.98 17.54
CA ARG A 212 1.99 14.59 17.88
C ARG A 212 3.48 14.26 17.70
N SER A 213 4.19 14.91 16.80
CA SER A 213 5.64 14.72 16.65
C SER A 213 6.45 15.53 17.68
N GLN A 214 5.84 16.50 18.36
CA GLN A 214 6.51 17.46 19.25
C GLN A 214 6.79 16.91 20.66
N THR A 215 6.78 15.59 20.84
CA THR A 215 7.26 15.02 22.11
C THR A 215 7.81 13.62 21.85
N HIS A 216 8.87 13.27 22.57
CA HIS A 216 9.54 11.98 22.45
C HIS A 216 9.88 11.40 23.82
N SER A 217 9.83 10.08 23.94
CA SER A 217 10.17 9.39 25.19
C SER A 217 11.68 9.20 25.29
N LEU A 218 12.22 9.23 26.51
CA LEU A 218 13.64 8.99 26.80
C LEU A 218 13.80 7.87 27.83
N ASP A 219 14.91 7.14 27.75
CA ASP A 219 15.27 6.06 28.68
C ASP A 219 16.66 6.28 29.26
N LEU A 220 16.75 7.20 30.22
CA LEU A 220 17.98 7.49 30.94
C LEU A 220 18.06 6.63 32.21
N SER A 221 19.28 6.31 32.64
CA SER A 221 19.58 5.41 33.75
C SER A 221 19.33 6.01 35.15
N GLY A 222 18.86 7.25 35.22
CA GLY A 222 18.67 7.98 36.48
C GLY A 222 18.42 9.46 36.21
N LYS A 223 18.92 10.31 37.11
CA LYS A 223 18.90 11.76 36.90
C LYS A 223 19.78 12.16 35.73
N ALA A 224 19.29 13.06 34.89
CA ALA A 224 20.08 13.67 33.83
C ALA A 224 20.96 14.78 34.43
N SER A 225 22.16 14.99 33.89
CA SER A 225 23.04 16.11 34.27
C SER A 225 23.16 17.18 33.19
N THR A 226 23.26 16.77 31.94
CA THR A 226 23.24 17.64 30.75
C THR A 226 22.32 17.05 29.68
N LEU A 227 21.71 17.91 28.88
CA LEU A 227 20.90 17.57 27.72
C LEU A 227 21.25 18.55 26.60
N THR A 228 21.48 18.03 25.41
CA THR A 228 21.76 18.81 24.20
C THR A 228 20.78 18.40 23.11
N LEU A 229 20.10 19.37 22.53
CA LEU A 229 19.26 19.21 21.34
C LEU A 229 19.93 19.94 20.19
N THR A 230 20.39 19.20 19.18
CA THR A 230 20.96 19.79 17.96
C THR A 230 19.95 19.65 16.83
N ALA A 231 19.37 20.77 16.41
CA ALA A 231 18.42 20.82 15.31
C ALA A 231 19.14 20.91 13.97
N SER A 232 18.54 20.29 12.96
CA SER A 232 18.98 20.36 11.57
C SER A 232 17.76 20.38 10.65
N GLY A 233 17.90 21.04 9.50
CA GLY A 233 16.93 20.98 8.43
C GLY A 233 16.85 19.56 7.86
N TYR A 234 15.67 19.16 7.39
CA TYR A 234 15.51 17.86 6.76
C TYR A 234 16.08 17.89 5.33
N THR A 235 16.88 16.89 4.98
CA THR A 235 17.40 16.71 3.61
C THR A 235 17.11 15.29 3.15
N GLY A 236 16.11 15.14 2.28
CA GLY A 236 15.81 13.92 1.55
C GLY A 236 16.17 14.05 0.07
N GLU A 237 16.07 12.94 -0.67
CA GLU A 237 16.39 12.89 -2.10
C GLU A 237 15.46 13.79 -2.94
N TYR A 238 14.17 13.81 -2.60
CA TYR A 238 13.14 14.52 -3.36
C TYR A 238 12.70 15.83 -2.71
N ARG A 239 13.04 16.05 -1.44
CA ARG A 239 12.60 17.23 -0.69
C ARG A 239 13.59 17.57 0.41
N SER A 240 13.86 18.85 0.55
CA SER A 240 14.66 19.42 1.62
C SER A 240 13.94 20.61 2.24
N TYR A 241 14.15 20.80 3.53
CA TYR A 241 13.60 21.91 4.31
C TYR A 241 14.75 22.56 5.08
N PRO A 242 15.01 23.87 4.89
CA PRO A 242 16.00 24.57 5.70
C PRO A 242 15.57 24.60 7.16
N LEU A 243 16.54 24.74 8.07
CA LEU A 243 16.25 24.90 9.49
C LEU A 243 15.74 26.32 9.73
N ASN A 244 14.43 26.46 9.95
CA ASN A 244 13.85 27.73 10.38
C ASN A 244 12.58 27.49 11.21
N ALA A 245 12.74 27.49 12.52
CA ALA A 245 11.66 27.25 13.47
C ALA A 245 11.86 28.06 14.75
N GLN A 246 10.79 28.23 15.50
CA GLN A 246 10.83 28.79 16.85
C GLN A 246 10.00 27.93 17.80
N LEU A 247 10.34 27.96 19.09
CA LEU A 247 9.58 27.30 20.15
C LEU A 247 9.61 28.14 21.43
N THR A 248 8.62 27.94 22.30
CA THR A 248 8.51 28.69 23.56
C THR A 248 9.48 28.17 24.60
N THR A 249 9.48 26.85 24.81
CA THR A 249 10.36 26.14 25.73
C THR A 249 10.40 24.64 25.42
N VAL A 250 11.29 23.92 26.09
CA VAL A 250 11.30 22.46 26.14
C VAL A 250 10.87 22.02 27.54
N TYR A 251 9.83 21.19 27.62
CA TYR A 251 9.43 20.57 28.88
C TYR A 251 10.01 19.17 29.02
N ALA A 252 10.59 18.86 30.17
CA ALA A 252 10.82 17.49 30.60
C ALA A 252 9.60 16.94 31.34
N ASN A 253 9.35 15.64 31.22
CA ASN A 253 8.27 14.95 31.94
C ASN A 253 6.88 15.56 31.68
N ALA A 254 6.64 15.99 30.45
CA ALA A 254 5.38 16.55 30.02
C ALA A 254 4.26 15.49 30.02
N ARG A 255 3.06 15.93 30.42
CA ARG A 255 1.84 15.10 30.34
C ARG A 255 1.32 15.10 28.91
N ARG A 256 1.05 13.92 28.38
CA ARG A 256 0.35 13.77 27.10
C ARG A 256 -1.15 13.92 27.34
N PRO A 257 -1.88 14.72 26.54
CA PRO A 257 -3.34 14.76 26.62
C PRO A 257 -3.95 13.45 26.11
N LEU A 258 -5.15 13.13 26.59
CA LEU A 258 -5.98 12.07 26.01
C LEU A 258 -6.43 12.51 24.62
N ASP A 259 -6.14 11.69 23.61
CA ASP A 259 -6.43 11.96 22.21
C ASP A 259 -7.22 10.79 21.60
N PHE A 260 -8.54 10.86 21.77
CA PHE A 260 -9.44 9.84 21.27
C PHE A 260 -9.60 9.94 19.76
N SER A 261 -9.07 8.96 19.04
CA SER A 261 -9.18 8.88 17.59
C SER A 261 -10.43 8.11 17.20
N VAL A 262 -11.47 8.85 16.76
CA VAL A 262 -12.69 8.26 16.19
C VAL A 262 -12.35 7.36 15.00
N LEU A 263 -11.35 7.73 14.19
CA LEU A 263 -10.90 6.95 13.05
C LEU A 263 -10.28 5.61 13.49
N ARG A 264 -9.34 5.62 14.45
CA ARG A 264 -8.70 4.40 14.95
C ARG A 264 -9.72 3.48 15.62
N PHE A 265 -10.61 4.05 16.44
CA PHE A 265 -11.73 3.33 17.03
C PHE A 265 -12.62 2.65 15.96
N ALA A 266 -12.99 3.38 14.91
CA ALA A 266 -13.80 2.85 13.81
C ALA A 266 -13.07 1.72 13.05
N ILE A 267 -11.77 1.88 12.80
CA ILE A 267 -10.94 0.85 12.14
C ILE A 267 -10.83 -0.41 13.01
N ILE A 268 -10.50 -0.27 14.31
CA ILE A 268 -10.44 -1.39 15.25
C ILE A 268 -11.79 -2.12 15.29
N PHE A 269 -12.89 -1.37 15.37
CA PHE A 269 -14.23 -1.94 15.38
C PHE A 269 -14.58 -2.67 14.08
N ALA A 270 -14.22 -2.09 12.92
CA ALA A 270 -14.42 -2.73 11.63
C ALA A 270 -13.60 -4.03 11.50
N LEU A 271 -12.34 -4.03 11.95
CA LEU A 271 -11.48 -5.23 11.98
C LEU A 271 -12.04 -6.30 12.93
N ALA A 272 -12.55 -5.91 14.10
CA ALA A 272 -13.16 -6.81 15.06
C ALA A 272 -14.46 -7.43 14.51
N LEU A 273 -15.29 -6.64 13.81
CA LEU A 273 -16.47 -7.11 13.08
C LEU A 273 -16.09 -8.08 11.96
N ALA A 274 -15.05 -7.77 11.18
CA ALA A 274 -14.56 -8.65 10.12
C ALA A 274 -14.06 -9.97 10.70
N ALA A 275 -13.25 -9.94 11.76
CA ALA A 275 -12.76 -11.14 12.45
C ALA A 275 -13.91 -12.00 12.99
N PHE A 276 -14.94 -11.36 13.55
CA PHE A 276 -16.14 -12.07 13.99
C PHE A 276 -16.92 -12.66 12.80
N ALA A 277 -17.15 -11.90 11.73
CA ALA A 277 -17.89 -12.34 10.54
C ALA A 277 -17.18 -13.46 9.76
N LEU A 278 -15.85 -13.48 9.80
CA LEU A 278 -14.99 -14.43 9.07
C LEU A 278 -14.45 -15.57 9.93
N ARG A 279 -14.87 -15.66 11.21
CA ARG A 279 -14.47 -16.79 12.07
C ARG A 279 -14.83 -18.14 11.42
N PRO A 280 -14.07 -19.23 11.62
CA PRO A 280 -14.27 -20.49 10.87
C PRO A 280 -15.66 -21.15 10.96
N ALA A 281 -16.43 -20.82 12.00
CA ALA A 281 -17.79 -21.30 12.21
C ALA A 281 -18.88 -20.31 11.73
N SER A 282 -18.53 -19.27 10.98
CA SER A 282 -19.49 -18.28 10.50
C SER A 282 -20.32 -18.80 9.33
N ALA A 283 -21.50 -18.21 9.14
CA ALA A 283 -22.35 -18.49 7.98
C ALA A 283 -21.67 -18.11 6.66
N ALA A 284 -20.75 -17.13 6.66
CA ALA A 284 -20.03 -16.73 5.45
C ALA A 284 -19.19 -17.87 4.85
N TRP A 285 -18.71 -18.81 5.67
CA TRP A 285 -18.00 -20.02 5.20
C TRP A 285 -18.90 -21.20 4.84
N GLN A 286 -20.20 -21.10 5.13
CA GLN A 286 -21.19 -22.16 4.92
C GLN A 286 -22.08 -21.86 3.70
N ASP A 287 -22.45 -20.60 3.53
CA ASP A 287 -23.31 -20.16 2.44
C ASP A 287 -22.49 -20.06 1.16
N ALA A 288 -22.91 -20.79 0.12
CA ALA A 288 -22.35 -20.62 -1.21
C ALA A 288 -22.67 -19.22 -1.75
N TYR A 289 -21.65 -18.49 -2.20
CA TYR A 289 -21.79 -17.09 -2.61
C TYR A 289 -22.85 -16.91 -3.71
N LEU A 290 -22.81 -17.77 -4.72
CA LEU A 290 -23.66 -17.65 -5.91
C LEU A 290 -25.15 -17.89 -5.61
N THR A 291 -25.47 -18.70 -4.61
CA THR A 291 -26.86 -18.93 -4.20
C THR A 291 -27.37 -17.85 -3.24
N HIS A 292 -26.48 -17.18 -2.52
CA HIS A 292 -26.79 -16.15 -1.53
C HIS A 292 -26.26 -14.76 -1.91
N GLU A 293 -26.11 -14.47 -3.20
CA GLU A 293 -25.44 -13.25 -3.69
C GLU A 293 -26.03 -11.99 -3.05
N LYS A 294 -27.36 -11.86 -3.01
CA LYS A 294 -28.06 -10.70 -2.44
C LYS A 294 -27.71 -10.45 -0.96
N LYS A 295 -27.46 -11.52 -0.19
CA LYS A 295 -27.13 -11.44 1.24
C LYS A 295 -25.72 -10.87 1.46
N TYR A 296 -24.77 -11.22 0.59
CA TYR A 296 -23.35 -10.86 0.75
C TYR A 296 -22.90 -9.69 -0.13
N ARG A 297 -23.72 -9.29 -1.12
CA ARG A 297 -23.43 -8.15 -2.01
C ARG A 297 -23.09 -6.86 -1.27
N PRO A 298 -23.76 -6.46 -0.16
CA PRO A 298 -23.37 -5.26 0.58
C PRO A 298 -21.95 -5.33 1.12
N ALA A 299 -21.49 -6.48 1.62
CA ALA A 299 -20.12 -6.66 2.11
C ALA A 299 -19.10 -6.61 0.97
N VAL A 300 -19.42 -7.22 -0.18
CA VAL A 300 -18.58 -7.16 -1.39
C VAL A 300 -18.45 -5.71 -1.89
N LEU A 301 -19.55 -4.97 -1.94
CA LEU A 301 -19.55 -3.56 -2.33
C LEU A 301 -18.79 -2.70 -1.32
N ALA A 302 -18.98 -2.90 -0.02
CA ALA A 302 -18.27 -2.16 1.01
C ALA A 302 -16.75 -2.34 0.91
N VAL A 303 -16.28 -3.59 0.71
CA VAL A 303 -14.84 -3.86 0.53
C VAL A 303 -14.34 -3.29 -0.79
N GLY A 304 -15.07 -3.44 -1.90
CA GLY A 304 -14.69 -2.86 -3.19
C GLY A 304 -14.59 -1.33 -3.12
N LEU A 305 -15.56 -0.67 -2.49
CA LEU A 305 -15.56 0.78 -2.30
C LEU A 305 -14.43 1.24 -1.37
N ALA A 306 -14.10 0.48 -0.32
CA ALA A 306 -12.96 0.79 0.55
C ALA A 306 -11.63 0.73 -0.22
N LEU A 307 -11.43 -0.27 -1.09
CA LEU A 307 -10.26 -0.36 -1.95
C LEU A 307 -10.22 0.77 -2.99
N CYS A 308 -11.35 1.11 -3.59
CA CYS A 308 -11.45 2.26 -4.52
C CYS A 308 -11.19 3.60 -3.82
N ALA A 309 -11.68 3.78 -2.59
CA ALA A 309 -11.41 4.97 -1.79
C ALA A 309 -9.93 5.08 -1.42
N ALA A 310 -9.29 3.96 -1.05
CA ALA A 310 -7.83 3.94 -0.82
C ALA A 310 -7.05 4.31 -2.10
N ALA A 311 -7.46 3.80 -3.27
CA ALA A 311 -6.84 4.15 -4.54
C ALA A 311 -7.06 5.64 -4.89
N PHE A 312 -8.23 6.20 -4.58
CA PHE A 312 -8.50 7.62 -4.76
C PHE A 312 -7.61 8.49 -3.87
N LEU A 313 -7.43 8.11 -2.60
CA LEU A 313 -6.68 8.90 -1.62
C LEU A 313 -5.16 8.80 -1.78
N ALA A 314 -4.65 7.72 -2.37
CA ALA A 314 -3.21 7.46 -2.50
C ALA A 314 -2.41 8.60 -3.18
N PRO A 315 -2.79 9.15 -4.35
CA PRO A 315 -2.02 10.25 -4.94
C PRO A 315 -2.13 11.56 -4.14
N PHE A 316 -3.17 11.73 -3.33
CA PHE A 316 -3.38 12.95 -2.51
C PHE A 316 -2.54 12.98 -1.23
N GLY A 317 -1.76 11.93 -0.95
CA GLY A 317 -0.79 11.93 0.14
C GLY A 317 0.26 13.05 0.00
N ASP A 318 0.54 13.47 -1.23
CA ASP A 318 1.41 14.60 -1.56
C ASP A 318 0.73 15.53 -2.57
N ARG A 319 0.96 16.84 -2.42
CA ARG A 319 0.30 17.89 -3.21
C ARG A 319 0.72 17.89 -4.68
N PHE A 320 1.95 17.45 -4.96
CA PHE A 320 2.47 17.41 -6.33
C PHE A 320 2.04 16.15 -7.07
N ASN A 321 2.01 15.00 -6.37
CA ASN A 321 1.57 13.73 -6.94
C ASN A 321 0.12 13.77 -7.42
N ALA A 322 -0.78 14.46 -6.72
CA ALA A 322 -2.18 14.59 -7.15
C ALA A 322 -2.36 15.42 -8.43
N GLY A 323 -1.44 16.37 -8.69
CA GLY A 323 -1.47 17.26 -9.85
C GLY A 323 -2.68 18.19 -9.92
N VAL A 324 -3.34 18.45 -8.80
CA VAL A 324 -4.52 19.33 -8.73
C VAL A 324 -4.36 20.35 -7.61
N ALA A 325 -4.85 21.56 -7.85
CA ALA A 325 -4.91 22.65 -6.88
C ALA A 325 -6.31 23.24 -6.80
N THR A 326 -6.76 23.54 -5.58
CA THR A 326 -8.06 24.14 -5.27
C THR A 326 -7.90 25.16 -4.14
N SER A 327 -8.98 25.86 -3.79
CA SER A 327 -8.99 26.82 -2.68
C SER A 327 -8.72 26.22 -1.29
N PHE A 328 -8.64 24.89 -1.16
CA PHE A 328 -8.42 24.20 0.11
C PHE A 328 -7.44 23.02 0.03
N TYR A 329 -6.86 22.74 -1.14
CA TYR A 329 -5.87 21.70 -1.34
C TYR A 329 -4.84 22.16 -2.35
N ASN A 330 -3.55 22.03 -2.01
CA ASN A 330 -2.46 22.56 -2.82
C ASN A 330 -2.67 24.05 -3.14
N THR A 331 -3.08 24.81 -2.12
CA THR A 331 -3.40 26.25 -2.25
C THR A 331 -2.26 27.11 -2.81
N PRO A 332 -0.95 26.80 -2.62
CA PRO A 332 0.13 27.58 -3.24
C PRO A 332 0.10 27.61 -4.76
N ASP A 333 -0.39 26.54 -5.38
CA ASP A 333 -0.38 26.39 -6.84
C ASP A 333 -1.77 26.71 -7.44
N TRP A 334 -2.71 27.21 -6.62
CA TRP A 334 -4.05 27.57 -7.05
C TRP A 334 -4.09 29.01 -7.60
N SER A 335 -4.73 29.20 -8.75
CA SER A 335 -4.87 30.47 -9.46
C SER A 335 -5.71 31.53 -8.74
N GLY A 336 -6.39 31.18 -7.64
CA GLY A 336 -7.30 32.07 -6.92
C GLY A 336 -8.68 32.24 -7.57
N THR A 337 -8.87 31.75 -8.80
CA THR A 337 -10.09 32.03 -9.60
C THR A 337 -10.77 30.76 -10.10
N SER A 338 -10.01 29.73 -10.49
CA SER A 338 -10.57 28.47 -10.96
C SER A 338 -11.16 27.64 -9.81
N ARG A 339 -12.08 26.72 -10.11
CA ARG A 339 -12.49 25.70 -9.12
C ARG A 339 -11.41 24.65 -8.90
N ILE A 340 -10.69 24.31 -9.97
CA ILE A 340 -9.62 23.32 -9.99
C ILE A 340 -8.59 23.80 -11.01
N ASP A 341 -7.34 23.90 -10.59
CA ASP A 341 -6.20 24.06 -11.48
C ASP A 341 -5.45 22.74 -11.59
N PHE A 342 -4.96 22.45 -12.78
CA PHE A 342 -4.09 21.31 -13.01
C PHE A 342 -2.65 21.78 -12.87
N THR A 343 -1.93 21.15 -11.95
CA THR A 343 -0.53 21.48 -11.66
C THR A 343 0.37 20.46 -12.34
N MET A 344 1.52 20.93 -12.84
CA MET A 344 2.51 20.01 -13.38
C MET A 344 3.06 19.13 -12.26
N HIS A 345 3.17 17.82 -12.53
CA HIS A 345 3.79 16.86 -11.61
C HIS A 345 5.28 17.20 -11.41
N ILE A 346 5.85 16.76 -10.27
CA ILE A 346 7.24 16.92 -9.83
C ILE A 346 8.25 16.91 -11.01
N ASN A 347 9.14 17.91 -11.01
CA ASN A 347 10.38 17.96 -11.79
C ASN A 347 11.34 16.84 -11.33
N ASP A 348 11.27 15.66 -11.94
CA ASP A 348 12.41 14.73 -11.87
C ASP A 348 13.60 15.36 -12.62
N TRP A 349 14.77 15.39 -11.98
CA TRP A 349 15.89 16.35 -12.12
C TRP A 349 16.61 16.49 -13.48
N ALA A 350 15.96 16.27 -14.63
CA ALA A 350 16.49 16.64 -15.95
C ALA A 350 15.42 16.74 -17.07
N SER A 351 14.15 16.33 -16.83
CA SER A 351 13.10 16.44 -17.84
C SER A 351 11.69 16.29 -17.28
N ASN A 352 10.70 16.94 -17.91
CA ASN A 352 9.27 16.72 -17.70
C ASN A 352 8.81 15.33 -18.21
N ALA A 353 9.42 14.24 -17.76
CA ALA A 353 9.04 12.88 -18.15
C ALA A 353 7.54 12.61 -17.83
N GLY A 354 7.01 13.22 -16.77
CA GLY A 354 5.59 13.18 -16.41
C GLY A 354 4.63 13.79 -17.44
N ALA A 355 5.10 14.70 -18.30
CA ALA A 355 4.27 15.40 -19.31
C ALA A 355 4.38 14.77 -20.71
N GLN A 356 5.10 13.66 -20.90
CA GLN A 356 5.33 13.11 -22.24
C GLN A 356 4.03 12.74 -22.99
N TYR A 357 3.04 12.17 -22.31
CA TYR A 357 1.77 11.87 -22.97
C TYR A 357 0.95 13.11 -23.31
N GLY A 358 1.03 14.18 -22.52
CA GLY A 358 0.40 15.46 -22.85
C GLY A 358 1.11 16.15 -24.02
N ALA A 359 2.44 16.13 -24.05
CA ALA A 359 3.22 16.60 -25.20
C ALA A 359 2.92 15.79 -26.49
N LEU A 360 2.73 14.47 -26.37
CA LEU A 360 2.30 13.63 -27.49
C LEU A 360 0.88 13.99 -27.95
N ALA A 361 -0.06 14.18 -27.04
CA ALA A 361 -1.42 14.60 -27.36
C ALA A 361 -1.44 15.91 -28.16
N HIS A 362 -0.70 16.92 -27.68
CA HIS A 362 -0.54 18.20 -28.37
C HIS A 362 0.03 18.02 -29.77
N SER A 363 1.10 17.23 -29.91
CA SER A 363 1.73 16.97 -31.21
C SER A 363 0.76 16.31 -32.18
N LEU A 364 -0.03 15.34 -31.72
CA LEU A 364 -1.05 14.66 -32.53
C LEU A 364 -2.15 15.62 -33.00
N LEU A 365 -2.60 16.56 -32.15
CA LEU A 365 -3.58 17.58 -32.52
C LEU A 365 -3.06 18.54 -33.60
N ASN A 366 -1.75 18.76 -33.62
CA ASN A 366 -1.06 19.56 -34.65
C ASN A 366 -0.60 18.74 -35.86
N GLY A 367 -1.05 17.49 -36.00
CA GLY A 367 -0.75 16.63 -37.14
C GLY A 367 0.68 16.08 -37.17
N ARG A 368 1.36 16.04 -36.02
CA ARG A 368 2.72 15.52 -35.86
C ARG A 368 2.74 14.22 -35.07
N LEU A 369 3.73 13.37 -35.35
CA LEU A 369 3.99 12.14 -34.60
C LEU A 369 5.23 12.26 -33.72
N ASP A 370 6.12 13.18 -34.06
CA ASP A 370 7.25 13.61 -33.23
C ASP A 370 6.84 14.72 -32.28
N LEU A 371 7.57 14.83 -31.17
CA LEU A 371 7.40 15.90 -30.20
C LEU A 371 7.75 17.25 -30.83
N GLU A 372 7.01 18.30 -30.45
CA GLU A 372 7.29 19.69 -30.84
C GLU A 372 8.48 20.30 -30.08
N LYS A 373 9.56 19.52 -29.94
CA LYS A 373 10.83 19.97 -29.39
C LYS A 373 11.97 19.43 -30.26
N ASN A 374 12.78 20.35 -30.79
CA ASN A 374 13.93 19.98 -31.59
C ASN A 374 15.07 19.45 -30.71
N PRO A 375 15.77 18.39 -31.12
CA PRO A 375 17.02 17.97 -30.49
C PRO A 375 18.11 19.05 -30.59
N PRO A 376 19.01 19.17 -29.59
CA PRO A 376 20.19 20.02 -29.70
C PRO A 376 21.01 19.67 -30.94
N ALA A 377 21.57 20.68 -31.63
CA ALA A 377 22.30 20.47 -32.88
C ALA A 377 23.49 19.50 -32.72
N ALA A 378 24.20 19.58 -31.57
CA ALA A 378 25.31 18.70 -31.22
C ALA A 378 24.94 17.21 -31.21
N MET A 379 23.66 16.85 -31.00
CA MET A 379 23.22 15.45 -31.07
C MET A 379 23.44 14.83 -32.45
N ALA A 380 23.35 15.62 -33.52
CA ALA A 380 23.54 15.14 -34.88
C ALA A 380 25.03 14.92 -35.23
N GLU A 381 25.93 15.51 -34.45
CA GLU A 381 27.39 15.41 -34.62
C GLU A 381 27.99 14.25 -33.82
N LEU A 382 27.25 13.71 -32.85
CA LEU A 382 27.68 12.56 -32.05
C LEU A 382 27.71 11.28 -32.90
N GLU A 383 28.83 10.55 -32.84
CA GLU A 383 28.93 9.22 -33.45
C GLU A 383 27.93 8.24 -32.82
N ASN A 384 27.73 8.33 -31.51
CA ASN A 384 26.73 7.57 -30.78
C ASN A 384 25.90 8.48 -29.85
N PRO A 385 24.75 8.99 -30.30
CA PRO A 385 23.88 9.83 -29.47
C PRO A 385 23.21 9.07 -28.31
N TYR A 386 23.28 7.73 -28.31
CA TYR A 386 22.69 6.88 -27.29
C TYR A 386 23.63 6.64 -26.10
N ASP A 387 24.92 6.95 -26.23
CA ASP A 387 25.86 6.96 -25.09
C ASP A 387 25.52 8.15 -24.16
N THR A 388 25.11 7.83 -22.94
CA THR A 388 24.69 8.81 -21.94
C THR A 388 25.80 9.81 -21.58
N ALA A 389 27.05 9.35 -21.42
CA ALA A 389 28.14 10.21 -20.97
C ALA A 389 28.56 11.16 -22.10
N ALA A 390 28.69 10.63 -23.33
CA ALA A 390 28.98 11.45 -24.50
C ALA A 390 27.87 12.47 -24.76
N ARG A 391 26.60 12.04 -24.66
CA ARG A 391 25.43 12.91 -24.80
C ARG A 391 25.40 14.01 -23.74
N GLN A 392 25.60 13.70 -22.46
CA GLN A 392 25.57 14.69 -21.38
C GLN A 392 26.69 15.73 -21.53
N ALA A 393 27.86 15.34 -22.05
CA ALA A 393 28.96 16.26 -22.31
C ALA A 393 28.70 17.19 -23.50
N ALA A 394 28.17 16.67 -24.61
CA ALA A 394 27.97 17.43 -25.85
C ALA A 394 26.62 18.15 -25.95
N ALA A 395 25.58 17.61 -25.31
CA ALA A 395 24.20 18.06 -25.41
C ALA A 395 23.48 17.93 -24.05
N PRO A 396 23.88 18.71 -23.02
CA PRO A 396 23.29 18.62 -21.67
C PRO A 396 21.77 18.90 -21.65
N ASP A 397 21.27 19.68 -22.61
CA ASP A 397 19.84 20.01 -22.76
C ASP A 397 19.03 18.95 -23.55
N ALA A 398 19.67 17.84 -23.96
CA ALA A 398 18.97 16.75 -24.63
C ALA A 398 17.87 16.17 -23.72
N LEU A 399 16.71 15.86 -24.32
CA LEU A 399 15.61 15.29 -23.56
C LEU A 399 15.97 13.89 -23.04
N TRP A 400 15.62 13.64 -21.80
CA TRP A 400 15.72 12.33 -21.17
C TRP A 400 14.49 11.47 -21.48
N ASP A 401 14.72 10.17 -21.63
CA ASP A 401 13.72 9.10 -21.76
C ASP A 401 12.72 9.31 -22.90
N VAL A 402 13.23 9.81 -24.02
CA VAL A 402 12.55 9.92 -25.31
C VAL A 402 13.32 9.14 -26.38
N ALA A 403 12.64 8.69 -27.43
CA ALA A 403 13.29 8.09 -28.58
C ALA A 403 13.87 9.18 -29.51
N TYR A 404 15.19 9.15 -29.74
CA TYR A 404 15.85 10.01 -30.74
C TYR A 404 16.09 9.24 -32.04
N TYR A 405 15.37 9.63 -33.09
CA TYR A 405 15.42 8.96 -34.38
C TYR A 405 15.34 9.98 -35.52
N ASN A 406 16.25 9.89 -36.49
CA ASN A 406 16.33 10.78 -37.66
C ASN A 406 16.20 12.28 -37.30
N GLY A 407 16.92 12.73 -36.27
CA GLY A 407 16.96 14.14 -35.87
C GLY A 407 15.68 14.64 -35.18
N ARG A 408 14.78 13.75 -34.74
CA ARG A 408 13.52 14.10 -34.06
C ARG A 408 13.38 13.33 -32.75
N TYR A 409 12.59 13.88 -31.83
CA TYR A 409 12.19 13.20 -30.60
C TYR A 409 10.80 12.58 -30.72
N TYR A 410 10.64 11.37 -30.23
CA TYR A 410 9.38 10.65 -30.15
C TYR A 410 9.15 10.14 -28.73
N VAL A 411 7.89 10.07 -28.31
CA VAL A 411 7.52 9.30 -27.12
C VAL A 411 7.67 7.81 -27.45
N TYR A 412 8.56 7.12 -26.74
CA TYR A 412 8.79 5.69 -26.95
C TYR A 412 7.75 4.82 -26.21
N PHE A 413 7.09 5.38 -25.19
CA PHE A 413 6.01 4.72 -24.47
C PHE A 413 4.82 4.39 -25.39
N GLY A 414 4.04 3.38 -24.98
CA GLY A 414 2.85 2.98 -25.72
C GLY A 414 1.85 4.13 -25.86
N ILE A 415 1.25 4.28 -27.04
CA ILE A 415 0.37 5.40 -27.38
C ILE A 415 -1.02 5.37 -26.72
N VAL A 416 -1.47 4.22 -26.21
CA VAL A 416 -2.86 4.03 -25.77
C VAL A 416 -3.26 4.91 -24.58
N PRO A 417 -2.45 5.10 -23.52
CA PRO A 417 -2.77 6.05 -22.45
C PRO A 417 -2.99 7.48 -22.96
N CYS A 418 -2.21 7.90 -23.96
CA CYS A 418 -2.40 9.19 -24.62
C CYS A 418 -3.75 9.26 -25.33
N LEU A 419 -4.08 8.28 -26.18
CA LEU A 419 -5.33 8.28 -26.97
C LEU A 419 -6.59 8.20 -26.10
N LEU A 420 -6.53 7.51 -24.97
CA LEU A 420 -7.69 7.32 -24.10
C LEU A 420 -7.99 8.51 -23.20
N PHE A 421 -6.95 9.23 -22.78
CA PHE A 421 -7.09 10.21 -21.70
C PHE A 421 -6.54 11.59 -22.06
N GLN A 422 -5.29 11.68 -22.54
CA GLN A 422 -4.64 12.97 -22.78
C GLN A 422 -5.21 13.67 -24.03
N LEU A 423 -5.22 12.97 -25.16
CA LEU A 423 -5.71 13.48 -26.44
C LEU A 423 -7.17 13.96 -26.37
N PRO A 424 -8.14 13.15 -25.90
CA PRO A 424 -9.52 13.61 -25.82
C PRO A 424 -9.70 14.73 -24.78
N PHE A 425 -8.92 14.74 -23.70
CA PHE A 425 -9.00 15.81 -22.72
C PHE A 425 -8.56 17.15 -23.31
N GLU A 426 -7.39 17.21 -23.95
CA GLU A 426 -6.90 18.43 -24.59
C GLU A 426 -7.82 18.86 -25.74
N ALA A 427 -8.27 17.93 -26.58
CA ALA A 427 -9.18 18.24 -27.68
C ALA A 427 -10.52 18.85 -27.23
N LEU A 428 -11.04 18.43 -26.07
CA LEU A 428 -12.33 18.90 -25.55
C LEU A 428 -12.21 20.16 -24.70
N THR A 429 -11.10 20.34 -24.00
CA THR A 429 -10.95 21.42 -23.01
C THR A 429 -10.00 22.54 -23.45
N GLY A 430 -9.12 22.27 -24.41
CA GLY A 430 -7.98 23.12 -24.76
C GLY A 430 -6.87 23.14 -23.71
N ILE A 431 -7.01 22.38 -22.61
CA ILE A 431 -6.05 22.32 -21.52
C ILE A 431 -5.07 21.17 -21.79
N ARG A 432 -3.78 21.49 -21.75
CA ARG A 432 -2.68 20.52 -21.93
C ARG A 432 -2.39 19.77 -20.63
N ASP A 433 -1.69 18.64 -20.78
CA ASP A 433 -1.03 17.92 -19.68
C ASP A 433 -1.96 17.52 -18.53
N LEU A 434 -2.97 16.69 -18.82
CA LEU A 434 -3.82 16.10 -17.77
C LEU A 434 -2.95 15.34 -16.76
N PRO A 435 -3.05 15.62 -15.45
CA PRO A 435 -2.24 14.93 -14.45
C PRO A 435 -2.41 13.42 -14.50
N PRO A 436 -1.32 12.62 -14.58
CA PRO A 436 -1.39 11.16 -14.67
C PRO A 436 -2.20 10.50 -13.54
N ALA A 437 -2.18 11.10 -12.34
CA ALA A 437 -2.92 10.59 -11.18
C ALA A 437 -4.42 10.40 -11.45
N LEU A 438 -5.07 11.32 -12.17
CA LEU A 438 -6.52 11.28 -12.36
C LEU A 438 -6.97 10.10 -13.24
N PRO A 439 -6.39 9.87 -14.43
CA PRO A 439 -6.64 8.63 -15.18
C PRO A 439 -6.20 7.37 -14.43
N MET A 440 -5.10 7.42 -13.67
CA MET A 440 -4.61 6.26 -12.92
C MET A 440 -5.59 5.84 -11.81
N ILE A 441 -6.28 6.77 -11.14
CA ILE A 441 -7.37 6.45 -10.20
C ILE A 441 -8.47 5.67 -10.90
N LEU A 442 -8.92 6.14 -12.08
CA LEU A 442 -9.94 5.44 -12.86
C LEU A 442 -9.47 4.03 -13.26
N LEU A 443 -8.23 3.91 -13.75
CA LEU A 443 -7.63 2.63 -14.10
C LEU A 443 -7.52 1.68 -12.90
N ALA A 444 -7.20 2.19 -11.71
CA ALA A 444 -7.18 1.43 -10.47
C ALA A 444 -8.59 0.91 -10.11
N TRP A 445 -9.63 1.74 -10.23
CA TRP A 445 -11.01 1.29 -10.01
C TRP A 445 -11.45 0.23 -11.03
N LEU A 446 -11.10 0.43 -12.30
CA LEU A 446 -11.34 -0.55 -13.35
C LEU A 446 -10.60 -1.86 -13.08
N TYR A 447 -9.36 -1.80 -12.61
CA TYR A 447 -8.58 -2.96 -12.20
C TYR A 447 -9.29 -3.71 -11.06
N ILE A 448 -9.65 -3.01 -9.97
CA ILE A 448 -10.32 -3.61 -8.81
C ILE A 448 -11.63 -4.27 -9.26
N LEU A 449 -12.43 -3.58 -10.07
CA LEU A 449 -13.67 -4.13 -10.62
C LEU A 449 -13.43 -5.40 -11.43
N ALA A 450 -12.40 -5.42 -12.28
CA ALA A 450 -12.04 -6.60 -13.07
C ALA A 450 -11.59 -7.78 -12.21
N VAL A 451 -10.89 -7.57 -11.09
CA VAL A 451 -10.54 -8.64 -10.14
C VAL A 451 -11.80 -9.27 -9.56
N PHE A 452 -12.72 -8.47 -9.01
CA PHE A 452 -13.96 -8.99 -8.44
C PHE A 452 -14.83 -9.70 -9.50
N GLY A 453 -14.92 -9.11 -10.69
CA GLY A 453 -15.60 -9.69 -11.84
C GLY A 453 -15.01 -11.03 -12.26
N PHE A 454 -13.69 -11.11 -12.39
CA PHE A 454 -12.97 -12.34 -12.76
C PHE A 454 -13.21 -13.44 -11.71
N VAL A 455 -13.00 -13.15 -10.42
CA VAL A 455 -13.18 -14.14 -9.35
C VAL A 455 -14.63 -14.62 -9.29
N LYS A 456 -15.61 -13.76 -9.56
CA LYS A 456 -17.03 -14.14 -9.63
C LYS A 456 -17.27 -15.11 -10.79
N GLN A 457 -16.75 -14.81 -11.97
CA GLN A 457 -16.88 -15.67 -13.14
C GLN A 457 -16.12 -17.00 -12.99
N ALA A 458 -14.98 -16.97 -12.30
CA ALA A 458 -14.24 -18.18 -11.94
C ALA A 458 -15.03 -19.06 -10.96
N ALA A 459 -15.71 -18.46 -9.99
CA ALA A 459 -16.60 -19.19 -9.09
C ALA A 459 -17.76 -19.83 -9.87
N HIS A 460 -18.41 -19.12 -10.80
CA HIS A 460 -19.44 -19.72 -11.66
C HIS A 460 -18.92 -20.93 -12.45
N ARG A 461 -17.71 -20.81 -13.01
CA ARG A 461 -17.14 -21.83 -13.91
C ARG A 461 -16.63 -23.06 -13.18
N TRP A 462 -15.83 -22.87 -12.13
CA TRP A 462 -15.05 -23.94 -11.51
C TRP A 462 -15.44 -24.23 -10.06
N PHE A 463 -16.08 -23.30 -9.36
CA PHE A 463 -16.33 -23.38 -7.91
C PHE A 463 -17.75 -22.94 -7.54
N PRO A 464 -18.81 -23.55 -8.07
CA PRO A 464 -20.19 -23.09 -7.84
C PRO A 464 -20.64 -23.16 -6.37
N GLN A 465 -19.91 -23.94 -5.54
CA GLN A 465 -20.13 -24.08 -4.10
C GLN A 465 -19.13 -23.26 -3.26
N ALA A 466 -18.32 -22.39 -3.87
CA ALA A 466 -17.41 -21.52 -3.15
C ALA A 466 -18.17 -20.69 -2.10
N SER A 467 -17.65 -20.67 -0.88
CA SER A 467 -18.32 -19.92 0.18
C SER A 467 -18.25 -18.41 -0.05
N ALA A 468 -19.19 -17.66 0.52
CA ALA A 468 -19.17 -16.20 0.48
C ALA A 468 -17.87 -15.60 1.05
N ALA A 469 -17.34 -16.19 2.11
CA ALA A 469 -16.07 -15.78 2.70
C ALA A 469 -14.89 -16.04 1.75
N ALA A 470 -14.81 -17.23 1.14
CA ALA A 470 -13.73 -17.54 0.21
C ALA A 470 -13.76 -16.64 -1.04
N TYR A 471 -14.94 -16.40 -1.63
CA TYR A 471 -15.10 -15.45 -2.73
C TYR A 471 -14.63 -14.05 -2.34
N LEU A 472 -15.15 -13.50 -1.23
CA LEU A 472 -14.83 -12.15 -0.79
C LEU A 472 -13.34 -11.99 -0.48
N LEU A 473 -12.74 -12.94 0.25
CA LEU A 473 -11.34 -12.89 0.66
C LEU A 473 -10.38 -13.08 -0.51
N THR A 474 -10.68 -13.98 -1.44
CA THR A 474 -9.81 -14.18 -2.61
C THR A 474 -9.88 -12.99 -3.57
N ALA A 475 -11.05 -12.38 -3.78
CA ALA A 475 -11.18 -11.15 -4.56
C ALA A 475 -10.51 -9.95 -3.87
N ALA A 476 -10.79 -9.75 -2.58
CA ALA A 476 -10.18 -8.66 -1.81
C ALA A 476 -8.66 -8.81 -1.71
N GLY A 477 -8.16 -10.02 -1.46
CA GLY A 477 -6.73 -10.33 -1.42
C GLY A 477 -6.06 -10.12 -2.77
N ALA A 478 -6.68 -10.57 -3.87
CA ALA A 478 -6.11 -10.39 -5.20
C ALA A 478 -6.11 -8.93 -5.66
N ALA A 479 -7.06 -8.11 -5.20
CA ALA A 479 -7.08 -6.67 -5.49
C ALA A 479 -6.11 -5.88 -4.60
N SER A 480 -6.12 -6.15 -3.29
CA SER A 480 -5.28 -5.44 -2.31
C SER A 480 -3.81 -5.87 -2.31
N GLY A 481 -3.49 -7.08 -2.76
CA GLY A 481 -2.12 -7.61 -2.84
C GLY A 481 -1.31 -7.09 -4.03
N THR A 482 -1.89 -6.23 -4.86
CA THR A 482 -1.25 -5.63 -6.03
C THR A 482 -0.37 -4.45 -5.64
N GLN A 483 0.39 -3.92 -6.59
CA GLN A 483 1.19 -2.70 -6.39
C GLN A 483 0.43 -1.40 -6.76
N ILE A 484 -0.89 -1.43 -6.93
CA ILE A 484 -1.68 -0.26 -7.36
C ILE A 484 -1.39 0.98 -6.50
N TYR A 485 -1.36 0.83 -5.17
CA TYR A 485 -1.11 1.94 -4.26
C TYR A 485 0.32 2.49 -4.36
N TYR A 486 1.29 1.61 -4.62
CA TYR A 486 2.67 2.03 -4.89
C TYR A 486 2.77 2.80 -6.21
N LEU A 487 2.10 2.35 -7.28
CA LEU A 487 2.07 3.06 -8.55
C LEU A 487 1.39 4.43 -8.43
N LEU A 488 0.31 4.52 -7.64
CA LEU A 488 -0.41 5.77 -7.37
C LEU A 488 0.34 6.74 -6.45
N HIS A 489 1.31 6.24 -5.67
CA HIS A 489 2.15 7.08 -4.82
C HIS A 489 3.17 7.91 -5.64
N ARG A 490 3.50 7.47 -6.85
CA ARG A 490 4.46 8.14 -7.75
C ARG A 490 3.91 8.18 -9.19
N PRO A 491 2.81 8.90 -9.46
CA PRO A 491 2.10 8.81 -10.73
C PRO A 491 2.87 9.50 -11.87
N SER A 492 3.82 8.79 -12.48
CA SER A 492 4.57 9.23 -13.66
C SER A 492 4.16 8.47 -14.93
N VAL A 493 4.79 8.80 -16.06
CA VAL A 493 4.57 8.13 -17.36
C VAL A 493 4.78 6.61 -17.28
N TYR A 494 5.74 6.14 -16.46
CA TYR A 494 6.04 4.72 -16.32
C TYR A 494 4.91 3.97 -15.64
N GLU A 495 4.52 4.42 -14.44
CA GLU A 495 3.47 3.83 -13.61
C GLU A 495 2.12 3.89 -14.32
N TYR A 496 1.88 4.97 -15.07
CA TYR A 496 0.68 5.13 -15.87
C TYR A 496 0.58 4.08 -16.99
N ALA A 497 1.67 3.85 -17.74
CA ALA A 497 1.72 2.79 -18.77
C ALA A 497 1.51 1.39 -18.17
N ILE A 498 2.15 1.11 -17.02
CA ILE A 498 2.02 -0.15 -16.27
C ILE A 498 0.57 -0.40 -15.89
N LEU A 499 -0.03 0.55 -15.16
CA LEU A 499 -1.37 0.37 -14.61
C LEU A 499 -2.42 0.27 -15.72
N CYS A 500 -2.26 1.02 -16.81
CA CYS A 500 -3.14 0.95 -17.97
C CYS A 500 -3.07 -0.44 -18.62
N GLY A 501 -1.87 -0.96 -18.88
CA GLY A 501 -1.68 -2.30 -19.43
C GLY A 501 -2.23 -3.40 -18.51
N ALA A 502 -1.91 -3.33 -17.21
CA ALA A 502 -2.36 -4.31 -16.22
C ALA A 502 -3.89 -4.33 -16.08
N ALA A 503 -4.54 -3.16 -16.07
CA ALA A 503 -6.00 -3.07 -16.06
C ALA A 503 -6.60 -3.74 -17.31
N PHE A 504 -6.07 -3.47 -18.50
CA PHE A 504 -6.55 -4.10 -19.73
C PHE A 504 -6.34 -5.62 -19.78
N VAL A 505 -5.23 -6.14 -19.26
CA VAL A 505 -5.01 -7.58 -19.09
C VAL A 505 -6.14 -8.18 -18.24
N LEU A 506 -6.44 -7.58 -17.09
CA LEU A 506 -7.48 -8.11 -16.20
C LEU A 506 -8.89 -8.02 -16.80
N TRP A 507 -9.20 -6.94 -17.50
CA TRP A 507 -10.46 -6.81 -18.23
C TRP A 507 -10.57 -7.86 -19.34
N ALA A 508 -9.50 -8.11 -20.10
CA ALA A 508 -9.50 -9.17 -21.11
C ALA A 508 -9.79 -10.54 -20.50
N LEU A 509 -9.10 -10.89 -19.41
CA LEU A 509 -9.32 -12.16 -18.71
C LEU A 509 -10.72 -12.28 -18.13
N TRP A 510 -11.23 -11.22 -17.51
CA TRP A 510 -12.61 -11.20 -16.98
C TRP A 510 -13.63 -11.40 -18.11
N GLN A 511 -13.48 -10.67 -19.21
CA GLN A 511 -14.45 -10.70 -20.31
C GLN A 511 -14.40 -12.00 -21.09
N TRP A 512 -13.22 -12.60 -21.32
CA TRP A 512 -13.14 -13.94 -21.90
C TRP A 512 -13.77 -15.00 -21.00
N LEU A 513 -13.70 -14.84 -19.67
CA LEU A 513 -14.38 -15.74 -18.75
C LEU A 513 -15.90 -15.52 -18.74
N CYS A 514 -16.37 -14.27 -18.85
CA CYS A 514 -17.78 -13.96 -19.12
C CYS A 514 -18.26 -14.63 -20.41
N ALA A 515 -17.49 -14.53 -21.50
CA ALA A 515 -17.79 -15.19 -22.77
C ALA A 515 -17.88 -16.72 -22.58
N ALA A 516 -16.89 -17.33 -21.95
CA ALA A 516 -16.85 -18.78 -21.72
C ALA A 516 -17.99 -19.31 -20.83
N ASN A 517 -18.57 -18.46 -19.98
CA ASN A 517 -19.72 -18.80 -19.13
C ASN A 517 -21.07 -18.39 -19.75
N THR A 518 -21.07 -17.69 -20.88
CA THR A 518 -22.29 -17.23 -21.54
C THR A 518 -22.85 -18.36 -22.43
N PRO A 519 -24.12 -18.77 -22.26
CA PRO A 519 -24.72 -19.78 -23.12
C PRO A 519 -24.80 -19.34 -24.59
N VAL A 520 -24.64 -20.28 -25.53
CA VAL A 520 -24.61 -20.04 -26.99
C VAL A 520 -25.88 -19.36 -27.53
N ASN A 521 -27.03 -19.60 -26.89
CA ASN A 521 -28.28 -18.93 -27.28
C ASN A 521 -28.28 -17.42 -27.00
N ARG A 522 -27.38 -16.91 -26.15
CA ARG A 522 -27.18 -15.49 -25.86
C ARG A 522 -26.03 -14.91 -26.69
N ARG A 523 -26.05 -15.18 -28.00
CA ARG A 523 -24.98 -14.84 -28.94
C ARG A 523 -24.50 -13.39 -28.86
N LYS A 524 -25.42 -12.42 -28.77
CA LYS A 524 -25.06 -10.98 -28.70
C LYS A 524 -24.15 -10.67 -27.50
N ALA A 525 -24.46 -11.22 -26.33
CA ALA A 525 -23.64 -11.05 -25.13
C ALA A 525 -22.30 -11.78 -25.27
N LEU A 526 -22.32 -13.00 -25.80
CA LEU A 526 -21.11 -13.78 -26.08
C LEU A 526 -20.15 -13.03 -27.01
N THR A 527 -20.63 -12.55 -28.16
CA THR A 527 -19.81 -11.81 -29.14
C THR A 527 -19.32 -10.49 -28.57
N PHE A 528 -20.11 -9.80 -27.75
CA PHE A 528 -19.67 -8.59 -27.06
C PHE A 528 -18.50 -8.89 -26.12
N HIS A 529 -18.62 -9.92 -25.28
CA HIS A 529 -17.55 -10.29 -24.34
C HIS A 529 -16.26 -10.73 -25.05
N LEU A 530 -16.38 -11.47 -26.17
CA LEU A 530 -15.23 -11.85 -26.99
C LEU A 530 -14.56 -10.64 -27.62
N ALA A 531 -15.35 -9.78 -28.28
CA ALA A 531 -14.81 -8.60 -28.95
C ALA A 531 -14.18 -7.63 -27.94
N PHE A 532 -14.86 -7.35 -26.84
CA PHE A 532 -14.37 -6.42 -25.83
C PHE A 532 -13.15 -6.97 -25.09
N GLY A 533 -13.15 -8.25 -24.72
CA GLY A 533 -11.97 -8.87 -24.09
C GLY A 533 -10.75 -8.87 -25.02
N SER A 534 -10.97 -9.12 -26.31
CA SER A 534 -9.89 -9.11 -27.31
C SER A 534 -9.41 -7.71 -27.65
N LEU A 535 -10.31 -6.72 -27.67
CA LEU A 535 -9.95 -5.31 -27.75
C LEU A 535 -9.08 -4.90 -26.57
N CYS A 536 -9.48 -5.21 -25.34
CA CYS A 536 -8.68 -4.92 -24.15
C CYS A 536 -7.29 -5.55 -24.25
N MET A 537 -7.18 -6.85 -24.57
CA MET A 537 -5.87 -7.50 -24.71
C MET A 537 -5.03 -6.88 -25.84
N ALA A 538 -5.63 -6.50 -26.96
CA ALA A 538 -4.91 -5.89 -28.06
C ALA A 538 -4.38 -4.49 -27.68
N LEU A 539 -5.16 -3.70 -26.93
CA LEU A 539 -4.74 -2.39 -26.43
C LEU A 539 -3.53 -2.48 -25.47
N VAL A 540 -3.33 -3.61 -24.79
CA VAL A 540 -2.12 -3.84 -23.96
C VAL A 540 -0.83 -3.64 -24.78
N ALA A 541 -0.84 -4.00 -26.07
CA ALA A 541 0.31 -3.80 -26.96
C ALA A 541 0.69 -2.32 -27.12
N GLY A 542 -0.30 -1.42 -27.00
CA GLY A 542 -0.09 0.02 -27.02
C GLY A 542 0.05 0.66 -25.65
N CYS A 543 0.16 -0.12 -24.56
CA CYS A 543 0.50 0.35 -23.21
C CYS A 543 1.85 -0.20 -22.76
N ARG A 544 1.94 -1.54 -22.69
CA ARG A 544 3.03 -2.36 -22.14
C ARG A 544 3.11 -3.67 -22.94
N PRO A 545 3.81 -3.69 -24.09
CA PRO A 545 3.77 -4.80 -25.05
C PRO A 545 4.08 -6.18 -24.48
N GLN A 546 5.00 -6.27 -23.52
CA GLN A 546 5.38 -7.54 -22.89
C GLN A 546 4.18 -8.26 -22.25
N MET A 547 3.24 -7.51 -21.66
CA MET A 547 2.06 -8.08 -20.99
C MET A 547 1.09 -8.79 -21.95
N VAL A 548 1.20 -8.56 -23.28
CA VAL A 548 0.42 -9.27 -24.31
C VAL A 548 0.66 -10.78 -24.25
N LEU A 549 1.77 -11.24 -23.64
CA LEU A 549 2.03 -12.65 -23.38
C LEU A 549 0.83 -13.36 -22.70
N PHE A 550 0.08 -12.65 -21.85
CA PHE A 550 -1.12 -13.20 -21.21
C PHE A 550 -2.28 -13.51 -22.17
N ALA A 551 -2.23 -13.07 -23.43
CA ALA A 551 -3.19 -13.45 -24.47
C ALA A 551 -3.29 -14.97 -24.65
N VAL A 552 -2.21 -15.71 -24.36
CA VAL A 552 -2.20 -17.18 -24.39
C VAL A 552 -3.25 -17.81 -23.47
N LEU A 553 -3.72 -17.09 -22.43
CA LEU A 553 -4.76 -17.55 -21.53
C LEU A 553 -6.15 -17.63 -22.18
N ALA A 554 -6.37 -16.95 -23.32
CA ALA A 554 -7.57 -17.14 -24.12
C ALA A 554 -7.75 -18.62 -24.54
N LEU A 555 -6.63 -19.33 -24.79
CA LEU A 555 -6.64 -20.73 -25.21
C LEU A 555 -7.35 -21.61 -24.17
N PRO A 556 -6.84 -21.85 -22.95
CA PRO A 556 -7.54 -22.75 -22.01
C PRO A 556 -8.93 -22.26 -21.58
N ILE A 557 -9.21 -20.96 -21.65
CA ILE A 557 -10.52 -20.39 -21.30
C ILE A 557 -11.58 -20.74 -22.36
N LEU A 558 -11.24 -20.58 -23.64
CA LEU A 558 -12.18 -20.71 -24.76
C LEU A 558 -12.10 -22.08 -25.48
N TRP A 559 -11.01 -22.82 -25.30
CA TRP A 559 -10.73 -24.08 -26.01
C TRP A 559 -11.83 -25.14 -25.89
N PRO A 560 -12.38 -25.44 -24.69
CA PRO A 560 -13.40 -26.48 -24.57
C PRO A 560 -14.61 -26.18 -25.47
N HIS A 561 -15.01 -24.92 -25.52
CA HIS A 561 -16.19 -24.48 -26.23
C HIS A 561 -15.98 -24.42 -27.76
N TYR A 562 -14.82 -23.97 -28.21
CA TYR A 562 -14.60 -23.72 -29.64
C TYR A 562 -13.93 -24.87 -30.37
N ILE A 563 -13.00 -25.57 -29.72
CA ILE A 563 -12.20 -26.64 -30.33
C ILE A 563 -12.78 -28.00 -29.98
N THR A 564 -12.92 -28.31 -28.69
CA THR A 564 -13.38 -29.65 -28.26
C THR A 564 -14.82 -29.92 -28.71
N GLU A 565 -15.70 -28.94 -28.60
CA GLU A 565 -17.11 -29.02 -29.05
C GLU A 565 -17.26 -28.73 -30.57
N LYS A 566 -16.15 -28.49 -31.31
CA LYS A 566 -16.12 -28.18 -32.75
C LYS A 566 -17.02 -27.00 -33.17
N HIS A 567 -17.31 -26.08 -32.26
CA HIS A 567 -18.23 -24.97 -32.52
C HIS A 567 -17.71 -24.01 -33.60
N LEU A 568 -16.38 -23.89 -33.77
CA LEU A 568 -15.75 -23.14 -34.86
C LEU A 568 -16.18 -23.60 -36.26
N CYS A 569 -16.52 -24.87 -36.44
CA CYS A 569 -16.97 -25.42 -37.73
C CYS A 569 -18.40 -24.99 -38.08
N THR A 570 -19.09 -24.26 -37.20
CA THR A 570 -20.43 -23.75 -37.44
C THR A 570 -20.38 -22.30 -37.96
N ARG A 571 -21.38 -21.88 -38.74
CA ARG A 571 -21.52 -20.47 -39.17
C ARG A 571 -21.57 -19.50 -37.98
N ARG A 572 -22.13 -19.94 -36.85
CA ARG A 572 -22.24 -19.13 -35.63
C ARG A 572 -20.88 -18.95 -34.97
N GLY A 573 -20.15 -20.05 -34.79
CA GLY A 573 -18.79 -20.05 -34.24
C GLY A 573 -17.77 -19.31 -35.12
N ALA A 574 -17.89 -19.38 -36.45
CA ALA A 574 -17.08 -18.55 -37.35
C ALA A 574 -17.31 -17.04 -37.11
N GLY A 575 -18.57 -16.62 -36.92
CA GLY A 575 -18.87 -15.22 -36.59
C GLY A 575 -18.38 -14.81 -35.19
N GLU A 576 -18.36 -15.74 -34.23
CA GLU A 576 -17.78 -15.49 -32.90
C GLU A 576 -16.25 -15.42 -32.92
N ALA A 577 -15.60 -16.26 -33.74
CA ALA A 577 -14.16 -16.16 -34.01
C ALA A 577 -13.80 -14.83 -34.69
N ALA A 578 -14.63 -14.37 -35.64
CA ALA A 578 -14.46 -13.05 -36.22
C ALA A 578 -14.59 -11.95 -35.17
N ALA A 579 -15.56 -12.04 -34.25
CA ALA A 579 -15.69 -11.09 -33.13
C ALA A 579 -14.46 -11.09 -32.20
N PHE A 580 -13.80 -12.24 -32.01
CA PHE A 580 -12.54 -12.34 -31.26
C PHE A 580 -11.34 -11.75 -32.02
N ILE A 581 -11.19 -12.07 -33.31
CA ILE A 581 -10.00 -11.71 -34.11
C ILE A 581 -10.03 -10.25 -34.58
N LEU A 582 -11.20 -9.74 -34.98
CA LEU A 582 -11.33 -8.43 -35.63
C LEU A 582 -10.74 -7.29 -34.79
N PRO A 583 -11.04 -7.14 -33.48
CA PRO A 583 -10.43 -6.09 -32.67
C PRO A 583 -8.91 -6.19 -32.58
N VAL A 584 -8.37 -7.42 -32.52
CA VAL A 584 -6.91 -7.65 -32.47
C VAL A 584 -6.26 -7.16 -33.76
N VAL A 585 -6.83 -7.52 -34.91
CA VAL A 585 -6.31 -7.10 -36.22
C VAL A 585 -6.37 -5.58 -36.36
N LEU A 586 -7.49 -4.95 -36.01
CA LEU A 586 -7.65 -3.50 -36.12
C LEU A 586 -6.63 -2.73 -35.28
N VAL A 587 -6.45 -3.12 -34.01
CA VAL A 587 -5.47 -2.48 -33.13
C VAL A 587 -4.04 -2.76 -33.60
N ALA A 588 -3.73 -4.01 -33.98
CA ALA A 588 -2.40 -4.36 -34.48
C ALA A 588 -2.03 -3.57 -35.73
N VAL A 589 -2.94 -3.45 -36.71
CA VAL A 589 -2.74 -2.64 -37.92
C VAL A 589 -2.52 -1.17 -37.57
N GLY A 590 -3.31 -0.61 -36.65
CA GLY A 590 -3.13 0.78 -36.20
C GLY A 590 -1.78 1.03 -35.55
N LEU A 591 -1.34 0.13 -34.65
CA LEU A 591 -0.03 0.24 -33.99
C LEU A 591 1.12 0.03 -34.97
N MET A 592 1.01 -0.93 -35.89
CA MET A 592 2.00 -1.18 -36.94
C MET A 592 2.12 0.02 -37.89
N TRP A 593 1.01 0.63 -38.28
CA TRP A 593 1.03 1.87 -39.06
C TRP A 593 1.72 3.00 -38.29
N TYR A 594 1.37 3.19 -37.01
CA TYR A 594 1.97 4.23 -36.16
C TYR A 594 3.48 4.03 -35.99
N ASN A 595 3.94 2.78 -35.86
CA ASN A 595 5.36 2.44 -35.83
C ASN A 595 6.06 2.71 -37.16
N ALA A 596 5.46 2.28 -38.28
CA ALA A 596 6.01 2.53 -39.61
C ALA A 596 6.14 4.02 -39.91
N ALA A 597 5.19 4.83 -39.47
CA ALA A 597 5.21 6.28 -39.67
C ALA A 597 6.27 7.00 -38.82
N ARG A 598 6.66 6.46 -37.66
CA ARG A 598 7.70 7.05 -36.79
C ARG A 598 9.11 6.54 -37.09
N PHE A 599 9.25 5.24 -37.32
CA PHE A 599 10.53 4.55 -37.34
C PHE A 599 10.81 3.82 -38.67
N GLY A 600 9.95 4.00 -39.68
CA GLY A 600 10.12 3.40 -41.01
C GLY A 600 9.78 1.91 -41.10
N SER A 601 9.43 1.24 -39.99
CA SER A 601 9.08 -0.19 -39.97
C SER A 601 7.85 -0.47 -39.09
N PRO A 602 6.92 -1.35 -39.52
CA PRO A 602 5.75 -1.72 -38.73
C PRO A 602 6.10 -2.51 -37.45
N PHE A 603 7.30 -3.08 -37.40
CA PHE A 603 7.77 -3.90 -36.27
C PHE A 603 8.80 -3.18 -35.39
N ASP A 604 9.13 -1.92 -35.70
CA ASP A 604 10.03 -1.12 -34.88
C ASP A 604 9.21 -0.28 -33.88
N PHE A 605 9.37 -0.60 -32.59
CA PHE A 605 8.67 0.08 -31.49
C PHE A 605 9.47 1.28 -30.94
N GLY A 606 10.68 1.52 -31.46
CA GLY A 606 11.52 2.64 -31.06
C GLY A 606 12.30 2.46 -29.75
N ALA A 607 12.21 1.28 -29.11
CA ALA A 607 12.85 1.01 -27.83
C ALA A 607 14.39 1.12 -27.86
N ASN A 608 15.00 0.81 -29.01
CA ASN A 608 16.45 0.93 -29.20
C ASN A 608 16.93 2.37 -29.26
N TYR A 609 16.04 3.32 -29.59
CA TYR A 609 16.37 4.73 -29.75
C TYR A 609 16.18 5.52 -28.45
N ASN A 610 15.81 4.87 -27.34
CA ASN A 610 15.50 5.56 -26.09
C ASN A 610 16.76 6.18 -25.47
N LEU A 611 16.70 7.47 -25.17
CA LEU A 611 17.75 8.23 -24.50
C LEU A 611 17.66 8.07 -22.98
N THR A 612 18.17 6.95 -22.49
CA THR A 612 18.19 6.61 -21.05
C THR A 612 19.63 6.53 -20.52
N SER A 613 19.85 5.91 -19.36
CA SER A 613 21.16 5.73 -18.74
C SER A 613 22.02 4.69 -19.45
N ASN A 614 21.38 3.70 -20.10
CA ASN A 614 22.05 2.70 -20.92
C ASN A 614 21.86 3.00 -22.41
N ASP A 615 22.91 2.72 -23.18
CA ASP A 615 22.80 2.58 -24.62
C ASP A 615 21.97 1.33 -24.95
N MET A 616 20.71 1.56 -25.32
CA MET A 616 19.75 0.49 -25.63
C MET A 616 20.12 -0.29 -26.88
N THR A 617 20.93 0.27 -27.78
CA THR A 617 21.41 -0.42 -28.99
C THR A 617 22.43 -1.52 -28.65
N ARG A 618 23.08 -1.42 -27.48
CA ARG A 618 24.14 -2.35 -27.03
C ARG A 618 23.74 -3.23 -25.84
N ARG A 619 22.60 -2.97 -25.19
CA ARG A 619 22.21 -3.61 -23.91
C ARG A 619 22.21 -5.14 -23.94
N GLY A 620 21.67 -5.73 -25.02
CA GLY A 620 21.62 -7.16 -25.27
C GLY A 620 20.97 -8.03 -24.18
N PHE A 621 21.02 -9.35 -24.38
CA PHE A 621 20.58 -10.35 -23.40
C PHE A 621 21.78 -10.86 -22.59
N ALA A 622 21.66 -10.90 -21.26
CA ALA A 622 22.72 -11.39 -20.39
C ALA A 622 22.17 -12.38 -19.36
N VAL A 623 22.57 -13.65 -19.47
CA VAL A 623 22.08 -14.75 -18.59
C VAL A 623 22.33 -14.44 -17.10
N GLY A 624 23.44 -13.77 -16.79
CA GLY A 624 23.80 -13.40 -15.41
C GLY A 624 22.78 -12.48 -14.71
N ARG A 625 21.91 -11.79 -15.45
CA ARG A 625 20.83 -10.96 -14.88
C ARG A 625 19.66 -11.79 -14.33
N ILE A 626 19.47 -13.03 -14.81
CA ILE A 626 18.25 -13.81 -14.57
C ILE A 626 18.12 -14.24 -13.10
N ALA A 627 19.13 -14.92 -12.57
CA ALA A 627 19.04 -15.47 -11.22
C ALA A 627 18.90 -14.36 -10.16
N PRO A 628 19.71 -13.27 -10.20
CA PRO A 628 19.53 -12.16 -9.28
C PRO A 628 18.14 -11.52 -9.39
N ALA A 629 17.63 -11.30 -10.61
CA ALA A 629 16.29 -10.75 -10.81
C ALA A 629 15.18 -11.66 -10.26
N ALA A 630 15.22 -12.95 -10.57
CA ALA A 630 14.21 -13.91 -10.13
C ALA A 630 14.17 -14.01 -8.60
N VAL A 631 15.33 -14.03 -7.94
CA VAL A 631 15.42 -14.05 -6.48
C VAL A 631 14.85 -12.75 -5.90
N THR A 632 15.27 -11.60 -6.39
CA THR A 632 14.81 -10.30 -5.87
C THR A 632 13.30 -10.09 -6.09
N PHE A 633 12.78 -10.41 -7.28
CA PHE A 633 11.36 -10.26 -7.60
C PHE A 633 10.44 -11.22 -6.83
N LEU A 634 10.87 -12.47 -6.63
CA LEU A 634 9.99 -13.52 -6.09
C LEU A 634 10.21 -13.76 -4.60
N ALA A 635 11.46 -13.78 -4.14
CA ALA A 635 11.84 -14.23 -2.80
C ALA A 635 12.61 -13.19 -1.97
N GLY A 636 12.81 -11.97 -2.50
CA GLY A 636 13.50 -10.90 -1.79
C GLY A 636 12.85 -10.62 -0.43
N ILE A 637 13.67 -10.48 0.61
CA ILE A 637 13.19 -10.16 1.96
C ILE A 637 13.19 -8.63 2.11
N PRO A 638 12.08 -8.01 2.55
CA PRO A 638 12.04 -6.58 2.81
C PRO A 638 12.90 -6.23 4.04
N GLY A 639 13.40 -5.00 4.10
CA GLY A 639 13.96 -4.48 5.33
C GLY A 639 12.84 -4.31 6.36
N VAL A 640 13.08 -4.68 7.60
CA VAL A 640 12.10 -4.57 8.71
C VAL A 640 12.75 -3.76 9.83
N GLN A 641 11.99 -2.82 10.39
CA GLN A 641 12.43 -1.97 11.48
C GLN A 641 11.33 -1.80 12.53
N THR A 642 11.71 -1.30 13.71
CA THR A 642 10.79 -1.09 14.86
C THR A 642 10.13 0.29 14.86
N VAL A 643 10.40 1.11 13.84
CA VAL A 643 9.83 2.46 13.67
C VAL A 643 8.92 2.45 12.45
N PHE A 644 7.76 3.11 12.54
CA PHE A 644 6.86 3.27 11.40
C PHE A 644 7.65 3.81 10.18
N PRO A 645 7.45 3.28 8.96
CA PRO A 645 6.38 2.37 8.51
C PRO A 645 6.69 0.87 8.69
N TYR A 646 7.64 0.51 9.56
CA TYR A 646 8.08 -0.85 9.90
C TYR A 646 8.75 -1.64 8.77
N LEU A 647 8.74 -1.10 7.55
CA LEU A 647 9.48 -1.59 6.41
C LEU A 647 10.48 -0.54 5.95
N THR A 648 11.63 -1.00 5.47
CA THR A 648 12.62 -0.17 4.79
C THR A 648 12.91 -0.72 3.41
N ALA A 649 13.24 0.20 2.51
CA ALA A 649 13.73 -0.16 1.20
C ALA A 649 15.03 -0.95 1.30
N THR A 650 15.16 -1.98 0.47
CA THR A 650 16.40 -2.73 0.29
C THR A 650 16.96 -2.49 -1.09
N ARG A 651 18.28 -2.37 -1.15
CA ARG A 651 19.01 -2.43 -2.42
C ARG A 651 19.20 -3.88 -2.80
N MET A 652 19.16 -4.15 -4.10
CA MET A 652 19.53 -5.44 -4.61
C MET A 652 21.00 -5.74 -4.26
N GLN A 653 21.24 -6.85 -3.56
CA GLN A 653 22.58 -7.31 -3.26
C GLN A 653 22.96 -8.46 -4.20
N THR A 654 24.02 -8.29 -4.97
CA THR A 654 24.52 -9.31 -5.89
C THR A 654 26.01 -9.18 -6.16
N ASN A 655 26.69 -10.31 -6.35
CA ASN A 655 28.07 -10.37 -6.85
C ASN A 655 28.13 -10.31 -8.39
N TYR A 656 26.98 -10.21 -9.07
CA TYR A 656 26.95 -10.02 -10.50
C TYR A 656 27.46 -8.63 -10.86
N MET A 657 28.69 -8.56 -11.36
CA MET A 657 29.36 -7.31 -11.79
C MET A 657 28.98 -6.91 -13.22
N GLY A 658 27.70 -7.04 -13.58
CA GLY A 658 27.19 -6.51 -14.85
C GLY A 658 26.26 -5.33 -14.59
N LEU A 659 26.40 -4.28 -15.38
CA LEU A 659 25.55 -3.10 -15.26
C LEU A 659 24.08 -3.49 -15.53
N THR A 660 23.23 -3.27 -14.53
CA THR A 660 21.77 -3.33 -14.63
C THR A 660 21.20 -2.16 -13.83
N ILE A 661 20.19 -1.50 -14.40
CA ILE A 661 19.38 -0.51 -13.68
C ILE A 661 18.62 -1.21 -12.56
N THR A 662 18.79 -0.71 -11.33
CA THR A 662 18.06 -1.17 -10.15
C THR A 662 17.36 0.00 -9.47
N GLU A 663 16.10 -0.16 -9.09
CA GLU A 663 15.44 0.71 -8.12
C GLU A 663 15.50 0.10 -6.71
N LEU A 664 15.10 0.86 -5.70
CA LEU A 664 14.83 0.32 -4.37
C LEU A 664 13.69 -0.71 -4.40
N TYR A 665 13.85 -1.77 -3.60
CA TYR A 665 12.88 -2.84 -3.45
C TYR A 665 12.24 -2.83 -2.07
N TYR A 666 10.99 -3.26 -2.02
CA TYR A 666 10.24 -3.42 -0.77
C TYR A 666 9.88 -4.88 -0.51
N GLY A 667 10.60 -5.82 -1.13
CA GLY A 667 10.43 -7.26 -0.98
C GLY A 667 9.91 -7.98 -2.23
N GLY A 668 10.05 -9.31 -2.21
CA GLY A 668 9.64 -10.22 -3.28
C GLY A 668 8.20 -10.71 -3.09
N ALA A 669 7.52 -10.99 -4.20
CA ALA A 669 6.10 -11.30 -4.19
C ALA A 669 5.72 -12.46 -3.25
N PHE A 670 6.45 -13.59 -3.25
CA PHE A 670 6.15 -14.72 -2.37
C PHE A 670 6.56 -14.48 -0.92
N ALA A 671 7.55 -13.64 -0.64
CA ALA A 671 7.93 -13.30 0.73
C ALA A 671 6.86 -12.41 1.39
N CYS A 672 6.32 -11.47 0.63
CA CYS A 672 5.48 -10.40 1.16
C CYS A 672 3.97 -10.60 1.00
N LEU A 673 3.53 -11.49 0.09
CA LEU A 673 2.10 -11.68 -0.21
C LEU A 673 1.67 -13.12 0.10
N PRO A 674 1.30 -13.43 1.37
CA PRO A 674 0.91 -14.80 1.77
C PRO A 674 -0.29 -15.37 1.01
N LEU A 675 -1.08 -14.54 0.31
CA LEU A 675 -2.10 -15.05 -0.61
C LEU A 675 -1.49 -16.00 -1.65
N LEU A 676 -0.28 -15.71 -2.14
CA LEU A 676 0.43 -16.55 -3.11
C LEU A 676 0.80 -17.94 -2.55
N TRP A 677 0.88 -18.10 -1.22
CA TRP A 677 1.18 -19.39 -0.60
C TRP A 677 0.06 -20.42 -0.83
N GLY A 678 -1.15 -19.99 -1.21
CA GLY A 678 -2.21 -20.88 -1.67
C GLY A 678 -1.81 -21.77 -2.84
N LEU A 679 -0.84 -21.33 -3.68
CA LEU A 679 -0.30 -22.13 -4.78
C LEU A 679 0.36 -23.43 -4.29
N ALA A 680 0.88 -23.46 -3.05
CA ALA A 680 1.46 -24.67 -2.45
C ALA A 680 0.42 -25.78 -2.20
N ALA A 681 -0.89 -25.47 -2.24
CA ALA A 681 -1.94 -26.48 -2.13
C ALA A 681 -2.13 -27.29 -3.42
N LEU A 682 -1.68 -26.79 -4.58
CA LEU A 682 -1.94 -27.42 -5.89
C LEU A 682 -1.31 -28.82 -6.03
N PRO A 683 -0.04 -29.07 -5.65
CA PRO A 683 0.58 -30.39 -5.74
C PRO A 683 -0.12 -31.43 -4.85
N LEU A 684 -0.60 -31.01 -3.67
CA LEU A 684 -1.27 -31.89 -2.69
C LEU A 684 -2.57 -32.49 -3.23
N ALA A 685 -3.26 -31.77 -4.13
CA ALA A 685 -4.49 -32.22 -4.78
C ALA A 685 -4.33 -32.44 -6.29
N ARG A 686 -3.11 -32.78 -6.77
CA ARG A 686 -2.78 -32.94 -8.20
C ARG A 686 -3.72 -33.83 -9.00
N ARG A 687 -4.22 -34.93 -8.40
CA ARG A 687 -5.15 -35.86 -9.07
C ARG A 687 -6.51 -35.20 -9.34
N ARG A 688 -7.03 -34.44 -8.38
CA ARG A 688 -8.29 -33.68 -8.52
C ARG A 688 -8.12 -32.45 -9.41
N LEU A 689 -6.96 -31.80 -9.37
CA LEU A 689 -6.64 -30.75 -10.31
C LEU A 689 -6.55 -31.30 -11.74
N GLY A 690 -6.06 -32.53 -11.89
CA GLY A 690 -6.00 -33.25 -13.16
C GLY A 690 -7.36 -33.54 -13.79
N SER A 691 -8.43 -33.65 -12.99
CA SER A 691 -9.80 -33.78 -13.53
C SER A 691 -10.38 -32.44 -14.00
N ARG A 692 -9.80 -31.30 -13.60
CA ARG A 692 -10.17 -29.95 -14.06
C ARG A 692 -9.09 -29.40 -14.99
N ARG A 693 -9.01 -29.98 -16.19
CA ARG A 693 -7.91 -29.76 -17.15
C ARG A 693 -7.74 -28.29 -17.55
N ASP A 694 -8.84 -27.57 -17.76
CA ASP A 694 -8.84 -26.16 -18.14
C ASP A 694 -8.28 -25.27 -17.01
N LEU A 695 -8.81 -25.38 -15.78
CA LEU A 695 -8.31 -24.69 -14.59
C LEU A 695 -6.81 -24.93 -14.37
N ARG A 696 -6.39 -26.20 -14.47
CA ARG A 696 -4.97 -26.57 -14.33
C ARG A 696 -4.11 -25.89 -15.39
N THR A 697 -4.60 -25.78 -16.61
CA THR A 697 -3.86 -25.18 -17.73
C THR A 697 -3.78 -23.67 -17.57
N VAL A 698 -4.86 -23.01 -17.16
CA VAL A 698 -4.87 -21.58 -16.80
C VAL A 698 -3.80 -21.28 -15.75
N ILE A 699 -3.82 -21.98 -14.61
CA ILE A 699 -2.86 -21.74 -13.52
C ILE A 699 -1.41 -21.96 -14.01
N ARG A 700 -1.15 -23.04 -14.74
CA ARG A 700 0.20 -23.33 -15.26
C ARG A 700 0.68 -22.26 -16.23
N LEU A 701 -0.16 -21.83 -17.16
CA LEU A 701 0.20 -20.80 -18.13
C LEU A 701 0.45 -19.46 -17.45
N VAL A 702 -0.33 -19.09 -16.43
CA VAL A 702 -0.05 -17.91 -15.61
C VAL A 702 1.36 -18.00 -15.00
N LEU A 703 1.70 -19.13 -14.35
CA LEU A 703 3.02 -19.30 -13.74
C LEU A 703 4.17 -19.21 -14.76
N VAL A 704 3.99 -19.82 -15.94
CA VAL A 704 4.97 -19.75 -17.03
C VAL A 704 5.11 -18.32 -17.55
N CYS A 705 4.00 -17.61 -17.77
CA CYS A 705 4.01 -16.21 -18.21
C CYS A 705 4.67 -15.31 -17.17
N THR A 706 4.39 -15.51 -15.88
CA THR A 706 5.03 -14.76 -14.79
C THR A 706 6.55 -14.90 -14.81
N VAL A 707 7.07 -16.13 -14.93
CA VAL A 707 8.52 -16.35 -15.00
C VAL A 707 9.10 -15.74 -16.27
N ALA A 708 8.43 -15.91 -17.41
CA ALA A 708 8.87 -15.35 -18.68
C ALA A 708 8.93 -13.81 -18.62
N LEU A 709 7.91 -13.15 -18.07
CA LEU A 709 7.88 -11.70 -17.94
C LEU A 709 8.92 -11.19 -16.95
N ALA A 710 9.09 -11.83 -15.79
CA ALA A 710 10.15 -11.45 -14.85
C ALA A 710 11.55 -11.51 -15.49
N VAL A 711 11.77 -12.46 -16.43
CA VAL A 711 13.00 -12.54 -17.23
C VAL A 711 13.04 -11.42 -18.29
N VAL A 712 11.95 -11.19 -19.02
CA VAL A 712 11.90 -10.14 -20.04
C VAL A 712 12.16 -8.76 -19.42
N ASP A 713 11.53 -8.44 -18.30
CA ASP A 713 11.65 -7.16 -17.61
C ASP A 713 13.10 -6.90 -17.17
N CYS A 714 13.76 -7.91 -16.60
CA CYS A 714 15.15 -7.77 -16.16
C CYS A 714 16.14 -7.64 -17.33
N GLN A 715 15.85 -8.29 -18.46
CA GLN A 715 16.70 -8.24 -19.64
C GLN A 715 16.55 -6.94 -20.41
N MET A 716 15.31 -6.50 -20.65
CA MET A 716 15.03 -5.36 -21.51
C MET A 716 15.20 -4.00 -20.82
N ALA A 717 14.84 -3.89 -19.54
CA ALA A 717 14.80 -2.59 -18.86
C ALA A 717 15.64 -2.57 -17.58
N GLY A 718 15.41 -3.50 -16.66
CA GLY A 718 16.14 -3.58 -15.40
C GLY A 718 15.35 -4.24 -14.29
N MET A 719 15.90 -4.20 -13.09
CA MET A 719 15.29 -4.75 -11.88
C MET A 719 14.67 -3.60 -11.09
N LEU A 720 13.41 -3.28 -11.37
CA LEU A 720 12.70 -2.19 -10.71
C LEU A 720 11.47 -2.74 -9.98
N TYR A 721 11.20 -2.28 -8.75
CA TYR A 721 10.10 -2.80 -7.94
C TYR A 721 8.75 -2.70 -8.66
N ARG A 722 8.51 -1.59 -9.38
CA ARG A 722 7.29 -1.37 -10.19
C ARG A 722 7.04 -2.45 -11.26
N TYR A 723 8.06 -3.13 -11.77
CA TYR A 723 7.88 -4.14 -12.82
C TYR A 723 7.27 -5.44 -12.32
N GLN A 724 7.15 -5.67 -11.00
CA GLN A 724 6.32 -6.79 -10.53
C GLN A 724 4.86 -6.64 -11.00
N SER A 725 4.38 -5.41 -11.19
CA SER A 725 3.03 -5.12 -11.69
C SER A 725 2.76 -5.72 -13.08
N ASP A 726 3.79 -6.00 -13.87
CA ASP A 726 3.64 -6.55 -15.23
C ASP A 726 3.09 -7.98 -15.22
N TRP A 727 3.22 -8.71 -14.11
CA TRP A 727 2.78 -10.10 -14.00
C TRP A 727 2.06 -10.45 -12.68
N LEU A 728 2.13 -9.58 -11.66
CA LEU A 728 1.61 -9.87 -10.33
C LEU A 728 0.08 -10.00 -10.29
N GLY A 729 -0.65 -9.21 -11.09
CA GLY A 729 -2.12 -9.28 -11.16
C GLY A 729 -2.63 -10.67 -11.54
N PRO A 730 -2.27 -11.21 -12.71
CA PRO A 730 -2.60 -12.58 -13.10
C PRO A 730 -2.10 -13.63 -12.10
N LEU A 731 -0.91 -13.45 -11.51
CA LEU A 731 -0.38 -14.37 -10.50
C LEU A 731 -1.25 -14.41 -9.23
N LEU A 732 -1.72 -13.25 -8.75
CA LEU A 732 -2.66 -13.15 -7.63
C LEU A 732 -4.02 -13.78 -7.95
N LEU A 733 -4.50 -13.67 -9.20
CA LEU A 733 -5.68 -14.40 -9.65
C LEU A 733 -5.45 -15.91 -9.62
N ALA A 734 -4.29 -16.41 -10.06
CA ALA A 734 -3.97 -17.83 -9.96
C ALA A 734 -3.91 -18.32 -8.50
N ALA A 735 -3.38 -17.49 -7.59
CA ALA A 735 -3.40 -17.79 -6.16
C ALA A 735 -4.83 -17.81 -5.58
N ALA A 736 -5.68 -16.85 -5.96
CA ALA A 736 -7.11 -16.85 -5.62
C ALA A 736 -7.81 -18.14 -6.09
N LEU A 737 -7.56 -18.57 -7.33
CA LEU A 737 -8.07 -19.84 -7.87
C LEU A 737 -7.55 -21.05 -7.08
N ALA A 738 -6.30 -21.03 -6.61
CA ALA A 738 -5.73 -22.10 -5.80
C ALA A 738 -6.40 -22.21 -4.41
N TRP A 739 -6.70 -21.09 -3.77
CA TRP A 739 -7.47 -21.05 -2.52
C TRP A 739 -8.90 -21.57 -2.69
N LEU A 740 -9.61 -21.13 -3.74
CA LEU A 740 -10.95 -21.62 -4.07
C LEU A 740 -10.93 -23.13 -4.40
N PHE A 741 -9.88 -23.60 -5.07
CA PHE A 741 -9.69 -25.01 -5.33
C PHE A 741 -9.48 -25.81 -4.04
N ALA A 742 -8.59 -25.36 -3.16
CA ALA A 742 -8.35 -25.98 -1.86
C ALA A 742 -9.65 -26.05 -1.02
N GLU A 743 -10.43 -24.97 -1.00
CA GLU A 743 -11.74 -24.96 -0.34
C GLU A 743 -12.67 -26.01 -0.94
N SER A 744 -12.83 -26.03 -2.27
CA SER A 744 -13.72 -26.99 -2.94
C SER A 744 -13.33 -28.45 -2.69
N VAL A 745 -12.02 -28.73 -2.56
CA VAL A 745 -11.51 -30.05 -2.22
C VAL A 745 -11.91 -30.46 -0.80
N LEU A 746 -11.78 -29.54 0.16
CA LEU A 746 -12.13 -29.74 1.56
C LEU A 746 -13.64 -29.74 1.82
N GLN A 747 -14.44 -29.06 1.01
CA GLN A 747 -15.90 -29.19 1.03
C GLN A 747 -16.33 -30.58 0.60
N ALA A 748 -15.73 -31.11 -0.48
CA ALA A 748 -16.06 -32.44 -0.99
C ALA A 748 -15.55 -33.59 -0.11
N ARG A 749 -14.42 -33.40 0.60
CA ARG A 749 -13.93 -34.33 1.62
C ARG A 749 -13.42 -33.56 2.84
N PRO A 750 -14.30 -33.30 3.82
CA PRO A 750 -13.95 -32.52 5.01
C PRO A 750 -12.87 -33.19 5.85
N ILE A 751 -11.78 -32.46 6.08
CA ILE A 751 -10.77 -32.80 7.08
C ILE A 751 -10.82 -31.66 8.11
N PRO A 752 -11.42 -31.85 9.31
CA PRO A 752 -11.73 -30.75 10.22
C PRO A 752 -10.54 -29.82 10.52
N ALA A 753 -9.35 -30.39 10.72
CA ALA A 753 -8.13 -29.63 10.98
C ALA A 753 -7.73 -28.74 9.78
N LEU A 754 -7.72 -29.28 8.56
CA LEU A 754 -7.37 -28.53 7.35
C LEU A 754 -8.44 -27.52 6.95
N THR A 755 -9.72 -27.85 7.14
CA THR A 755 -10.82 -26.89 6.93
C THR A 755 -10.72 -25.72 7.89
N LYS A 756 -10.43 -25.97 9.18
CA LYS A 756 -10.18 -24.90 10.15
C LYS A 756 -8.95 -24.10 9.78
N ALA A 757 -7.86 -24.75 9.39
CA ALA A 757 -6.62 -24.10 8.97
C ALA A 757 -6.85 -23.17 7.76
N LEU A 758 -7.53 -23.64 6.70
CA LEU A 758 -7.87 -22.82 5.53
C LEU A 758 -8.71 -21.59 5.92
N ARG A 759 -9.76 -21.81 6.73
CA ARG A 759 -10.67 -20.74 7.17
C ARG A 759 -10.02 -19.71 8.10
N THR A 760 -8.86 -20.04 8.69
CA THR A 760 -8.06 -19.12 9.50
C THR A 760 -6.93 -18.50 8.68
N ALA A 761 -6.24 -19.28 7.85
CA ALA A 761 -5.08 -18.82 7.07
C ALA A 761 -5.46 -17.85 5.97
N LEU A 762 -6.58 -18.05 5.25
CA LEU A 762 -6.96 -17.16 4.15
C LEU A 762 -7.26 -15.72 4.62
N PRO A 763 -8.09 -15.47 5.66
CA PRO A 763 -8.25 -14.12 6.20
C PRO A 763 -6.93 -13.47 6.65
N LEU A 764 -6.06 -14.23 7.31
CA LEU A 764 -4.76 -13.74 7.77
C LEU A 764 -3.83 -13.41 6.61
N ALA A 765 -3.86 -14.20 5.54
CA ALA A 765 -3.07 -13.96 4.34
C ALA A 765 -3.49 -12.66 3.62
N VAL A 766 -4.80 -12.40 3.56
CA VAL A 766 -5.33 -11.13 3.03
C VAL A 766 -4.94 -9.96 3.92
N LEU A 767 -5.09 -10.09 5.25
CA LEU A 767 -4.73 -9.04 6.20
C LEU A 767 -3.23 -8.72 6.12
N ALA A 768 -2.37 -9.73 6.07
CA ALA A 768 -0.92 -9.56 5.94
C ALA A 768 -0.55 -8.82 4.64
N GLY A 769 -1.19 -9.15 3.51
CA GLY A 769 -0.98 -8.43 2.24
C GLY A 769 -1.43 -6.97 2.30
N VAL A 770 -2.56 -6.69 2.96
CA VAL A 770 -3.05 -5.31 3.18
C VAL A 770 -2.08 -4.53 4.06
N CYS A 771 -1.62 -5.10 5.17
CA CYS A 771 -0.64 -4.47 6.06
C CYS A 771 0.69 -4.23 5.34
N TYR A 772 1.17 -5.20 4.56
CA TYR A 772 2.37 -5.06 3.74
C TYR A 772 2.25 -3.88 2.79
N ASN A 773 1.21 -3.82 1.95
CA ASN A 773 1.06 -2.73 0.99
C ASN A 773 0.82 -1.37 1.65
N PHE A 774 0.18 -1.34 2.83
CA PHE A 774 0.10 -0.14 3.65
C PHE A 774 1.49 0.34 4.08
N CYS A 775 2.32 -0.54 4.63
CA CYS A 775 3.70 -0.22 4.99
C CYS A 775 4.53 0.23 3.79
N VAL A 776 4.43 -0.46 2.64
CA VAL A 776 5.12 -0.09 1.40
C VAL A 776 4.73 1.31 0.96
N TYR A 777 3.45 1.68 1.00
CA TYR A 777 2.99 3.00 0.59
C TYR A 777 3.65 4.14 1.39
N PHE A 778 3.92 3.95 2.67
CA PHE A 778 4.62 4.94 3.50
C PHE A 778 6.15 4.83 3.44
N ALA A 779 6.69 3.65 3.11
CA ALA A 779 8.13 3.42 2.96
C ALA A 779 8.67 3.79 1.58
N ALA A 780 7.79 3.82 0.57
CA ALA A 780 8.14 4.02 -0.83
C ALA A 780 8.71 5.41 -1.11
N GLU A 781 9.67 5.51 -2.02
CA GLU A 781 10.08 6.79 -2.59
C GLU A 781 8.92 7.43 -3.37
N PRO A 782 8.71 8.76 -3.27
CA PRO A 782 9.61 9.79 -2.70
C PRO A 782 9.54 10.02 -1.16
N GLN A 783 8.97 9.07 -0.39
CA GLN A 783 8.78 9.09 1.07
C GLN A 783 7.80 10.16 1.56
N LEU A 784 6.62 9.71 1.99
CA LEU A 784 5.57 10.61 2.53
C LEU A 784 6.04 11.43 3.75
N MET A 785 7.03 10.94 4.48
CA MET A 785 7.62 11.65 5.61
C MET A 785 8.19 13.01 5.21
N GLY A 786 8.91 13.06 4.08
CA GLY A 786 9.44 14.31 3.53
C GLY A 786 8.43 15.10 2.70
N GLN A 787 7.41 14.46 2.13
CA GLN A 787 6.45 15.14 1.25
C GLN A 787 5.25 15.75 2.00
N ASN A 788 4.76 15.04 3.01
CA ASN A 788 3.66 15.48 3.86
C ASN A 788 3.91 15.01 5.31
N PRO A 789 4.83 15.69 6.02
CA PRO A 789 5.24 15.32 7.37
C PRO A 789 4.06 15.19 8.34
N ALA A 790 3.12 16.14 8.31
CA ALA A 790 1.92 16.09 9.15
C ALA A 790 1.06 14.85 8.91
N LEU A 791 0.81 14.46 7.66
CA LEU A 791 0.05 13.24 7.35
C LEU A 791 0.79 11.99 7.85
N TYR A 792 2.10 11.91 7.57
CA TYR A 792 2.95 10.80 7.98
C TYR A 792 2.90 10.60 9.50
N GLU A 793 3.12 11.66 10.27
CA GLU A 793 3.11 11.64 11.74
C GLU A 793 1.73 11.31 12.31
N ASN A 794 0.67 11.85 11.70
CA ASN A 794 -0.70 11.55 12.12
C ASN A 794 -1.07 10.09 11.90
N VAL A 795 -0.64 9.49 10.78
CA VAL A 795 -0.89 8.08 10.47
C VAL A 795 -0.02 7.16 11.31
N SER A 796 1.27 7.48 11.48
CA SER A 796 2.20 6.76 12.36
C SER A 796 1.56 6.50 13.72
N ARG A 797 0.98 7.54 14.32
CA ARG A 797 0.23 7.48 15.59
C ARG A 797 -1.04 6.63 15.60
N LEU A 798 -1.70 6.46 14.47
CA LEU A 798 -2.89 5.59 14.39
C LEU A 798 -2.49 4.11 14.50
N VAL A 799 -1.25 3.77 14.14
CA VAL A 799 -0.77 2.39 14.04
C VAL A 799 0.42 2.07 14.96
N GLN A 800 0.95 3.08 15.67
CA GLN A 800 1.98 2.90 16.69
C GLN A 800 1.32 2.52 18.01
N PHE A 801 1.76 1.37 18.56
CA PHE A 801 1.23 0.81 19.81
C PHE A 801 2.31 0.58 20.87
N TRP A 802 3.51 1.13 20.66
CA TRP A 802 4.63 1.09 21.61
C TRP A 802 5.34 2.44 21.68
N LEU A 803 5.99 2.69 22.81
CA LEU A 803 6.68 3.93 23.19
C LEU A 803 7.95 4.17 22.39
#